data_AF-A0AAU5VDI4-F1
#
_entry.id   AF-A0AAU5VDI4-F1
#
_cell.length_a   1.000
_cell.length_b   1.000
_cell.length_c   1.000
_cell.angle_alpha   90.00
_cell.angle_beta   90.00
_cell.angle_gamma   90.00
#
_symmetry.space_group_name_H-M   'P 1'
#
loop_
_entity.id
_entity.type
_entity.pdbx_description
1 polymer ?
#
loop_
_entity_poly.entity_id
_entity_poly.type
_entity_poly.pdbx_seq_one_letter_code
_entity_poly.pdbx_strand_id
1 'polypeptide(L)'
;MRKAALLVVNQHYADGRFTELPGAAADAEHLAAVLGDAAIGEFEVTVVENGTALEIRKAIQSFFALAQSQDLLLLHLSCHGRKDSRGRLHFVASDTDRDLLDATAVPSQFVADQLEESLCRRAVVLLDCCFSGAFAKGLRTRGAAPTVDVNEPLSGPGRVVITSSTALQYSHESERSSRERAEPSIFTAAVVEGLRDGTADLDGDGYVSAEELYAFVHDRVRSRMPSQTPTRSVNNSEGTLYLTRNPGILHLTAPEGPALPDTLRAAILTGASWQRLGALHEVERLLGSRQGPVREAALEALTTLVRDRDPQVGAQAGRLWHSRGLGELPSGTPDTASRATRPTADGPKILGIDFGTTNSAVAVFLDGEVRVIPNRHGEVTTPSVVAFAEDGTLLVGKAAKERASRVPGGAIHRIKRELGTGWTYRHGVRRFSAEEVASWILADLRASAEAHLGETATRAILTVPAYFNHVQRAALTDAAALAGIETVRMLNEPTAAALSYGFGRGDENIAVFDLGGDTLDVSLLGISDGVVETLATSGDSKLGGSDWDGRVVDHLVREFALRQGVRLTDRAALQRVAEAAEAAKIELSRATSTVVDLPHIATSPSGPVHMDVTLTRAQLDGLAKDLLERCAQLVQRALKSAWRVEGIDDIDHFVLVGGATRMPAIATLVKELAGGREPVRGIIPEGVVIGAALQSAALSGRTSEPLLLDVTSPPLGVETAGTGNETSVLPDRRSAAHAQAQESGPRKAPAQVSPEQPKAGS
;
A
#
# COMPACT_ATOMS: atom_id res chain seq x y z
N MET A 1 -10.46 -15.46 -28.92
CA MET A 1 -9.10 -15.68 -28.39
C MET A 1 -9.04 -17.12 -27.93
N ARG A 2 -8.18 -17.98 -28.48
CA ARG A 2 -8.12 -19.38 -28.06
C ARG A 2 -7.27 -19.48 -26.79
N LYS A 3 -7.76 -20.19 -25.78
CA LYS A 3 -6.98 -20.58 -24.60
C LYS A 3 -6.64 -22.06 -24.73
N ALA A 4 -5.37 -22.42 -24.69
CA ALA A 4 -4.95 -23.81 -24.81
C ALA A 4 -3.98 -24.16 -23.67
N ALA A 5 -4.20 -25.32 -23.04
CA ALA A 5 -3.35 -25.82 -21.98
C ALA A 5 -2.77 -27.18 -22.36
N LEU A 6 -1.46 -27.35 -22.18
CA LEU A 6 -0.79 -28.64 -22.30
C LEU A 6 -0.28 -29.04 -20.92
N LEU A 7 -0.79 -30.15 -20.39
CA LEU A 7 -0.34 -30.72 -19.12
C LEU A 7 0.48 -31.97 -19.42
N VAL A 8 1.75 -31.97 -19.05
CA VAL A 8 2.66 -33.11 -19.21
C VAL A 8 2.97 -33.66 -17.83
N VAL A 9 2.52 -34.88 -17.54
CA VAL A 9 2.67 -35.50 -16.23
C VAL A 9 3.24 -36.90 -16.34
N ASN A 10 4.28 -37.20 -15.56
CA ASN A 10 4.90 -38.52 -15.54
C ASN A 10 4.94 -39.07 -14.11
N GLN A 11 4.19 -40.15 -13.92
CA GLN A 11 4.09 -40.90 -12.67
C GLN A 11 5.00 -42.14 -12.67
N HIS A 12 5.10 -42.83 -13.81
CA HIS A 12 5.82 -44.08 -13.97
C HIS A 12 7.08 -43.91 -14.82
N TYR A 13 8.16 -44.58 -14.40
CA TYR A 13 9.48 -44.49 -15.03
C TYR A 13 10.06 -45.90 -15.25
N ALA A 14 10.59 -46.15 -16.46
CA ALA A 14 11.18 -47.45 -16.80
C ALA A 14 12.51 -47.72 -16.07
N ASP A 15 13.29 -46.66 -15.80
CA ASP A 15 14.50 -46.75 -14.98
C ASP A 15 14.14 -46.69 -13.49
N GLY A 16 14.25 -47.83 -12.81
CA GLY A 16 13.88 -47.98 -11.39
C GLY A 16 14.70 -47.15 -10.40
N ARG A 17 15.68 -46.36 -10.86
CA ARG A 17 16.39 -45.36 -10.05
C ARG A 17 15.62 -44.06 -9.89
N PHE A 18 14.51 -43.88 -10.62
CA PHE A 18 13.55 -42.80 -10.39
C PHE A 18 12.36 -43.34 -9.58
N THR A 19 12.02 -42.64 -8.49
CA THR A 19 10.84 -42.98 -7.67
C THR A 19 9.57 -42.62 -8.43
N GLU A 20 8.51 -43.42 -8.29
CA GLU A 20 7.21 -43.06 -8.86
C GLU A 20 6.64 -41.77 -8.22
N LEU A 21 5.83 -41.05 -8.99
CA LEU A 21 5.15 -39.83 -8.56
C LEU A 21 3.62 -40.04 -8.56
N PRO A 22 3.04 -40.74 -7.58
CA PRO A 22 1.62 -41.12 -7.58
C PRO A 22 0.64 -39.93 -7.58
N GLY A 23 1.09 -38.73 -7.20
CA GLY A 23 0.32 -37.50 -7.26
C GLY A 23 0.27 -36.84 -8.64
N ALA A 24 1.11 -37.24 -9.59
CA ALA A 24 1.22 -36.57 -10.89
C ALA A 24 -0.03 -36.76 -11.79
N ALA A 25 -0.69 -37.92 -11.72
CA ALA A 25 -1.99 -38.10 -12.38
C ALA A 25 -3.08 -37.22 -11.74
N ALA A 26 -3.11 -37.12 -10.41
CA ALA A 26 -4.04 -36.27 -9.68
C ALA A 26 -3.80 -34.77 -9.95
N ASP A 27 -2.54 -34.36 -10.13
CA ASP A 27 -2.16 -33.02 -10.57
C ASP A 27 -2.81 -32.68 -11.92
N ALA A 28 -2.67 -33.57 -12.91
CA ALA A 28 -3.27 -33.38 -14.23
C ALA A 28 -4.80 -33.36 -14.16
N GLU A 29 -5.42 -34.31 -13.45
CA GLU A 29 -6.88 -34.39 -13.34
C GLU A 29 -7.47 -33.12 -12.74
N HIS A 30 -6.96 -32.68 -11.59
CA HIS A 30 -7.50 -31.51 -10.90
C HIS A 30 -7.22 -30.20 -11.63
N LEU A 31 -6.03 -30.04 -12.21
CA LEU A 31 -5.70 -28.84 -12.96
C LEU A 31 -6.45 -28.79 -14.30
N ALA A 32 -6.61 -29.92 -15.00
CA ALA A 32 -7.42 -30.01 -16.20
C ALA A 32 -8.88 -29.66 -15.93
N ALA A 33 -9.44 -30.13 -14.80
CA ALA A 33 -10.81 -29.81 -14.42
C ALA A 33 -11.01 -28.30 -14.26
N VAL A 34 -10.12 -27.61 -13.55
CA VAL A 34 -10.26 -26.16 -13.30
C VAL A 34 -9.96 -25.33 -14.55
N LEU A 35 -8.93 -25.70 -15.32
CA LEU A 35 -8.59 -24.99 -16.56
C LEU A 35 -9.63 -25.20 -17.65
N GLY A 36 -10.20 -26.41 -17.77
CA GLY A 36 -11.21 -26.74 -18.77
C GLY A 36 -12.62 -26.26 -18.42
N ASP A 37 -12.88 -25.91 -17.16
CA ASP A 37 -14.16 -25.40 -16.72
C ASP A 37 -14.52 -24.09 -17.45
N ALA A 38 -15.70 -24.06 -18.07
CA ALA A 38 -16.17 -22.94 -18.88
C ALA A 38 -16.47 -21.66 -18.06
N ALA A 39 -16.67 -21.80 -16.76
CA ALA A 39 -16.89 -20.70 -15.82
C ALA A 39 -15.58 -20.17 -15.22
N ILE A 40 -14.48 -20.94 -15.29
CA ILE A 40 -13.20 -20.59 -14.66
C ILE A 40 -12.13 -20.34 -15.73
N GLY A 41 -11.62 -21.40 -16.36
CA GLY A 41 -10.46 -21.31 -17.23
C GLY A 41 -10.79 -21.14 -18.72
N GLU A 42 -11.80 -21.86 -19.23
CA GLU A 42 -12.13 -21.97 -20.67
C GLU A 42 -10.93 -22.42 -21.54
N PHE A 43 -10.00 -23.20 -21.01
CA PHE A 43 -8.88 -23.74 -21.78
C PHE A 43 -9.26 -25.04 -22.51
N GLU A 44 -8.81 -25.16 -23.75
CA GLU A 44 -8.69 -26.47 -24.40
C GLU A 44 -7.51 -27.22 -23.78
N VAL A 45 -7.78 -28.17 -22.89
CA VAL A 45 -6.75 -28.91 -22.16
C VAL A 45 -6.36 -30.19 -22.88
N THR A 46 -5.07 -30.36 -23.16
CA THR A 46 -4.46 -31.60 -23.64
C THR A 46 -3.56 -32.17 -22.54
N VAL A 47 -3.69 -33.46 -22.24
CA VAL A 47 -2.88 -34.15 -21.22
C VAL A 47 -1.99 -35.19 -21.90
N VAL A 48 -0.69 -35.16 -21.59
CA VAL A 48 0.29 -36.20 -21.94
C VAL A 48 0.70 -36.86 -20.64
N GLU A 49 0.19 -38.07 -20.41
CA GLU A 49 0.44 -38.84 -19.21
C GLU A 49 1.44 -39.97 -19.49
N ASN A 50 2.49 -40.07 -18.66
CA ASN A 50 3.55 -41.08 -18.76
C ASN A 50 4.22 -41.15 -20.15
N GLY A 51 4.35 -39.99 -20.79
CA GLY A 51 4.89 -39.89 -22.14
C GLY A 51 6.39 -40.16 -22.22
N THR A 52 6.81 -40.81 -23.30
CA THR A 52 8.22 -40.95 -23.68
C THR A 52 8.81 -39.59 -24.06
N ALA A 53 10.13 -39.45 -24.04
CA ALA A 53 10.79 -38.20 -24.40
C ALA A 53 10.43 -37.74 -25.82
N LEU A 54 10.20 -38.68 -26.73
CA LEU A 54 9.75 -38.36 -28.09
C LEU A 54 8.33 -37.82 -28.11
N GLU A 55 7.40 -38.44 -27.38
CA GLU A 55 6.00 -38.00 -27.31
C GLU A 55 5.88 -36.62 -26.67
N ILE A 56 6.58 -36.40 -25.55
CA ILE A 56 6.59 -35.10 -24.86
C ILE A 56 7.15 -34.01 -25.78
N ARG A 57 8.29 -34.27 -26.45
CA ARG A 57 8.87 -33.28 -27.40
C ARG A 57 7.91 -32.95 -28.54
N LYS A 58 7.27 -33.96 -29.13
CA LYS A 58 6.27 -33.75 -30.20
C LYS A 58 5.08 -32.94 -29.71
N ALA A 59 4.58 -33.21 -28.50
CA ALA A 59 3.45 -32.50 -27.91
C ALA A 59 3.81 -31.02 -27.66
N ILE A 60 4.94 -30.75 -27.01
CA ILE A 60 5.41 -29.38 -26.72
C ILE A 60 5.66 -28.60 -28.01
N GLN A 61 6.36 -29.20 -28.98
CA GLN A 61 6.62 -28.56 -30.28
C GLN A 61 5.31 -28.24 -31.00
N SER A 62 4.38 -29.19 -31.07
CA SER A 62 3.07 -28.97 -31.71
C SER A 62 2.27 -27.89 -31.01
N PHE A 63 2.27 -27.88 -29.67
CA PHE A 63 1.57 -26.91 -28.85
C PHE A 63 2.01 -25.47 -29.12
N PHE A 64 3.32 -25.21 -29.16
CA PHE A 64 3.84 -23.87 -29.43
C PHE A 64 3.82 -23.49 -30.91
N ALA A 65 4.06 -24.44 -31.82
CA ALA A 65 4.11 -24.19 -33.26
C ALA A 65 2.74 -23.90 -33.89
N LEU A 66 1.67 -24.51 -33.35
CA LEU A 66 0.30 -24.30 -33.84
C LEU A 66 -0.36 -23.03 -33.28
N ALA A 67 0.25 -22.40 -32.27
CA ALA A 67 -0.31 -21.24 -31.60
C ALA A 67 -0.28 -19.97 -32.46
N GLN A 68 -1.35 -19.19 -32.39
CA GLN A 68 -1.45 -17.89 -33.04
C GLN A 68 -1.02 -16.76 -32.10
N SER A 69 -0.69 -15.59 -32.66
CA SER A 69 -0.18 -14.44 -31.88
C SER A 69 -1.13 -13.92 -30.80
N GLN A 70 -2.44 -14.16 -30.99
CA GLN A 70 -3.50 -13.74 -30.09
C GLN A 70 -3.90 -14.81 -29.06
N ASP A 71 -3.36 -16.03 -29.11
CA ASP A 71 -3.75 -17.10 -28.20
C ASP A 71 -3.21 -16.86 -26.78
N LEU A 72 -3.75 -17.58 -25.79
CA LEU A 72 -3.20 -17.70 -24.44
C LEU A 72 -2.80 -19.15 -24.21
N LEU A 73 -1.52 -19.38 -23.96
CA LEU A 73 -0.98 -20.72 -23.74
C LEU A 73 -0.66 -20.95 -22.27
N LEU A 74 -0.97 -22.14 -21.77
CA LEU A 74 -0.51 -22.62 -20.46
C LEU A 74 0.17 -23.98 -20.61
N LEU A 75 1.46 -24.06 -20.27
CA LEU A 75 2.19 -25.33 -20.20
C LEU A 75 2.42 -25.70 -18.74
N HIS A 76 2.00 -26.89 -18.32
CA HIS A 76 2.33 -27.44 -17.00
C HIS A 76 3.16 -28.72 -17.16
N LEU A 77 4.24 -28.82 -16.38
CA LEU A 77 5.15 -29.96 -16.35
C LEU A 77 5.25 -30.49 -14.92
N SER A 78 4.68 -31.67 -14.65
CA SER A 78 4.81 -32.39 -13.36
C SER A 78 5.58 -33.71 -13.57
N CYS A 79 6.88 -33.68 -13.30
CA CYS A 79 7.78 -34.82 -13.48
C CYS A 79 9.07 -34.61 -12.66
N HIS A 80 9.98 -35.60 -12.66
CA HIS A 80 11.31 -35.37 -12.08
C HIS A 80 12.12 -34.37 -12.92
N GLY A 81 12.85 -33.49 -12.24
CA GLY A 81 13.87 -32.63 -12.84
C GLY A 81 15.26 -33.10 -12.44
N ARG A 82 16.16 -33.31 -13.41
CA ARG A 82 17.52 -33.80 -13.19
C ARG A 82 18.53 -32.90 -13.89
N LYS A 83 19.59 -32.49 -13.18
CA LYS A 83 20.73 -31.81 -13.81
C LYS A 83 21.76 -32.83 -14.30
N ASP A 84 22.29 -32.60 -15.49
CA ASP A 84 23.45 -33.35 -16.00
C ASP A 84 24.76 -32.91 -15.30
N SER A 85 25.88 -33.53 -15.66
CA SER A 85 27.21 -33.18 -15.13
C SER A 85 27.67 -31.76 -15.47
N ARG A 86 27.01 -31.10 -16.43
CA ARG A 86 27.27 -29.71 -16.83
C ARG A 86 26.28 -28.73 -16.18
N GLY A 87 25.41 -29.21 -15.30
CA GLY A 87 24.40 -28.42 -14.60
C GLY A 87 23.14 -28.10 -15.42
N ARG A 88 22.97 -28.66 -16.63
CA ARG A 88 21.80 -28.44 -17.49
C ARG A 88 20.61 -29.25 -17.00
N LEU A 89 19.47 -28.60 -16.84
CA LEU A 89 18.23 -29.23 -16.39
C LEU A 89 17.59 -30.07 -17.52
N HIS A 90 17.11 -31.25 -17.16
CA HIS A 90 16.35 -32.15 -18.00
C HIS A 90 15.08 -32.58 -17.26
N PHE A 91 13.95 -32.58 -17.95
CA PHE A 91 12.68 -33.14 -17.50
C PHE A 91 12.66 -34.63 -17.83
N VAL A 92 12.46 -35.47 -16.82
CA VAL A 92 12.53 -36.92 -16.93
C VAL A 92 11.25 -37.45 -17.58
N ALA A 93 11.42 -38.13 -18.71
CA ALA A 93 10.37 -38.84 -19.43
C ALA A 93 10.18 -40.28 -18.91
N SER A 94 9.11 -40.98 -19.31
CA SER A 94 8.86 -42.35 -18.86
C SER A 94 9.93 -43.35 -19.30
N ASP A 95 10.61 -43.08 -20.42
CA ASP A 95 11.70 -43.87 -21.01
C ASP A 95 13.11 -43.31 -20.74
N THR A 96 13.24 -42.33 -19.82
CA THR A 96 14.54 -41.74 -19.50
C THR A 96 15.44 -42.72 -18.77
N ASP A 97 16.65 -42.90 -19.30
CA ASP A 97 17.77 -43.56 -18.63
C ASP A 97 18.59 -42.52 -17.86
N ARG A 98 18.79 -42.75 -16.57
CA ARG A 98 19.50 -41.83 -15.67
C ARG A 98 20.94 -41.54 -16.09
N ASP A 99 21.60 -42.45 -16.81
CA ASP A 99 22.97 -42.27 -17.29
C ASP A 99 23.03 -41.63 -18.68
N LEU A 100 21.91 -41.58 -19.41
CA LEU A 100 21.81 -41.07 -20.77
C LEU A 100 20.79 -39.93 -20.89
N LEU A 101 20.81 -38.98 -19.94
CA LEU A 101 19.85 -37.87 -19.85
C LEU A 101 19.75 -37.06 -21.16
N ASP A 102 20.89 -36.71 -21.78
CA ASP A 102 20.91 -35.91 -23.02
C ASP A 102 20.15 -36.57 -24.17
N ALA A 103 20.11 -37.91 -24.23
CA ALA A 103 19.49 -38.66 -25.30
C ALA A 103 18.02 -39.03 -24.98
N THR A 104 17.73 -39.32 -23.71
CA THR A 104 16.50 -40.01 -23.30
C THR A 104 15.58 -39.16 -22.41
N ALA A 105 16.00 -37.95 -22.02
CA ALA A 105 15.16 -36.97 -21.32
C ALA A 105 14.77 -35.80 -22.23
N VAL A 106 13.93 -34.89 -21.73
CA VAL A 106 13.58 -33.65 -22.43
C VAL A 106 14.41 -32.50 -21.85
N PRO A 107 15.37 -31.93 -22.60
CA PRO A 107 16.18 -30.82 -22.11
C PRO A 107 15.31 -29.59 -21.81
N SER A 108 15.58 -28.89 -20.71
CA SER A 108 14.88 -27.63 -20.40
C SER A 108 15.06 -26.58 -21.50
N GLN A 109 16.24 -26.59 -22.14
CA GLN A 109 16.55 -25.72 -23.27
C GLN A 109 15.59 -25.92 -24.44
N PHE A 110 15.19 -27.17 -24.72
CA PHE A 110 14.25 -27.44 -25.81
C PHE A 110 12.91 -26.75 -25.56
N VAL A 111 12.39 -26.82 -24.33
CA VAL A 111 11.12 -26.16 -23.96
C VAL A 111 11.26 -24.64 -24.02
N ALA A 112 12.39 -24.10 -23.56
CA ALA A 112 12.72 -22.68 -23.68
C ALA A 112 12.77 -22.22 -25.15
N ASP A 113 13.44 -22.97 -26.03
CA ASP A 113 13.53 -22.66 -27.46
C ASP A 113 12.14 -22.66 -28.10
N GLN A 114 11.30 -23.66 -27.80
CA GLN A 114 9.92 -23.70 -28.32
C GLN A 114 9.06 -22.54 -27.81
N LEU A 115 9.23 -22.16 -26.54
CA LEU A 115 8.57 -20.98 -25.98
C LEU A 115 9.07 -19.71 -26.70
N GLU A 116 10.38 -19.55 -26.88
CA GLU A 116 11.00 -18.40 -27.56
C GLU A 116 10.52 -18.24 -29.01
N GLU A 117 10.55 -19.33 -29.77
CA GLU A 117 10.17 -19.42 -31.19
C GLU A 117 8.66 -19.28 -31.43
N SER A 118 7.83 -19.47 -30.40
CA SER A 118 6.38 -19.37 -30.54
C SER A 118 5.94 -17.97 -31.01
N LEU A 119 5.03 -17.93 -31.99
CA LEU A 119 4.38 -16.68 -32.42
C LEU A 119 3.48 -16.11 -31.32
N CYS A 120 3.01 -16.95 -30.40
CA CYS A 120 2.24 -16.53 -29.24
C CYS A 120 3.15 -15.82 -28.23
N ARG A 121 2.75 -14.60 -27.89
CA ARG A 121 3.47 -13.75 -26.93
C ARG A 121 2.89 -13.85 -25.50
N ARG A 122 1.71 -14.47 -25.34
CA ARG A 122 1.00 -14.64 -24.06
C ARG A 122 1.04 -16.10 -23.61
N ALA A 123 2.05 -16.46 -22.82
CA ALA A 123 2.22 -17.83 -22.37
C ALA A 123 2.61 -17.91 -20.89
N VAL A 124 2.01 -18.86 -20.18
CA VAL A 124 2.36 -19.19 -18.80
C VAL A 124 2.93 -20.61 -18.73
N VAL A 125 4.07 -20.77 -18.08
CA VAL A 125 4.70 -22.08 -17.86
C VAL A 125 4.74 -22.36 -16.36
N LEU A 126 4.08 -23.43 -15.93
CA LEU A 126 4.06 -23.92 -14.56
C LEU A 126 4.98 -25.14 -14.46
N LEU A 127 6.08 -25.03 -13.70
CA LEU A 127 7.06 -26.10 -13.55
C LEU A 127 6.98 -26.70 -12.15
N ASP A 128 6.42 -27.90 -12.06
CA ASP A 128 6.33 -28.68 -10.83
C ASP A 128 7.34 -29.83 -10.81
N CYS A 129 8.62 -29.46 -10.74
CA CYS A 129 9.72 -30.42 -10.73
C CYS A 129 10.87 -29.95 -9.83
N CYS A 130 11.74 -30.88 -9.47
CA CYS A 130 12.96 -30.54 -8.73
C CYS A 130 13.88 -29.68 -9.60
N PHE A 131 14.59 -28.72 -8.99
CA PHE A 131 15.49 -27.79 -9.66
C PHE A 131 14.85 -26.92 -10.75
N SER A 132 13.52 -26.76 -10.72
CA SER A 132 12.76 -25.98 -11.70
C SER A 132 13.26 -24.54 -11.83
N GLY A 133 13.79 -23.93 -10.76
CA GLY A 133 14.39 -22.60 -10.80
C GLY A 133 15.67 -22.48 -11.66
N ALA A 134 16.27 -23.60 -12.09
CA ALA A 134 17.36 -23.59 -13.07
C ALA A 134 16.89 -23.41 -14.51
N PHE A 135 15.59 -23.57 -14.78
CA PHE A 135 14.98 -23.35 -16.09
C PHE A 135 15.22 -21.92 -16.58
N ALA A 136 14.90 -20.93 -15.74
CA ALA A 136 15.04 -19.50 -16.08
C ALA A 136 16.49 -19.07 -16.34
N LYS A 137 17.47 -19.72 -15.70
CA LYS A 137 18.91 -19.45 -15.89
C LYS A 137 19.49 -20.00 -17.20
N GLY A 138 18.79 -20.93 -17.86
CA GLY A 138 19.26 -21.58 -19.08
C GLY A 138 18.93 -20.80 -20.35
N LEU A 139 17.97 -19.88 -20.32
CA LEU A 139 17.58 -19.10 -21.49
C LEU A 139 18.66 -18.07 -21.82
N ARG A 140 19.22 -18.13 -23.02
CA ARG A 140 20.34 -17.29 -23.45
C ARG A 140 19.85 -16.07 -24.22
N THR A 141 20.25 -14.88 -23.79
CA THR A 141 20.40 -13.75 -24.72
C THR A 141 21.59 -14.02 -25.66
N ARG A 142 21.40 -13.79 -26.97
CA ARG A 142 22.52 -13.79 -27.92
C ARG A 142 23.54 -12.71 -27.49
N GLY A 143 24.66 -13.11 -26.90
CA GLY A 143 25.89 -12.29 -26.86
C GLY A 143 26.56 -11.98 -25.51
N ALA A 144 26.14 -12.50 -24.36
CA ALA A 144 26.78 -12.18 -23.07
C ALA A 144 27.67 -13.32 -22.50
N ALA A 145 28.80 -12.94 -21.90
CA ALA A 145 29.78 -13.80 -21.23
C ALA A 145 29.35 -14.11 -19.76
N PRO A 146 29.93 -15.13 -19.08
CA PRO A 146 29.34 -15.67 -17.86
C PRO A 146 29.68 -14.81 -16.63
N THR A 147 28.68 -14.13 -16.08
CA THR A 147 28.73 -13.50 -14.75
C THR A 147 27.67 -14.09 -13.82
N VAL A 148 27.99 -14.10 -12.52
CA VAL A 148 27.25 -14.75 -11.45
C VAL A 148 25.91 -14.08 -11.18
N ASP A 149 24.85 -14.91 -11.20
CA ASP A 149 23.53 -14.83 -10.55
C ASP A 149 22.91 -13.42 -10.33
N VAL A 150 22.12 -12.98 -11.30
CA VAL A 150 21.03 -12.01 -11.14
C VAL A 150 19.95 -12.36 -12.17
N ASN A 151 18.68 -12.31 -11.76
CA ASN A 151 17.50 -12.62 -12.57
C ASN A 151 17.58 -11.97 -13.97
N GLU A 152 17.91 -12.75 -15.00
CA GLU A 152 17.88 -12.26 -16.39
C GLU A 152 16.44 -12.34 -16.93
N PRO A 153 15.86 -11.20 -17.37
CA PRO A 153 14.59 -11.17 -18.07
C PRO A 153 14.78 -11.73 -19.49
N LEU A 154 13.90 -12.64 -19.90
CA LEU A 154 13.88 -13.17 -21.25
C LEU A 154 13.28 -12.10 -22.19
N SER A 155 13.70 -12.11 -23.44
CA SER A 155 13.36 -11.04 -24.38
C SER A 155 12.05 -11.32 -25.12
N GLY A 156 11.04 -10.46 -24.96
CA GLY A 156 9.77 -10.44 -25.71
C GLY A 156 8.52 -10.47 -24.82
N PRO A 157 7.41 -9.75 -25.16
CA PRO A 157 6.42 -9.35 -24.16
C PRO A 157 5.42 -10.45 -23.79
N GLY A 158 5.14 -10.65 -22.49
CA GLY A 158 3.94 -11.32 -21.97
C GLY A 158 4.07 -12.79 -21.53
N ARG A 159 5.29 -13.28 -21.29
CA ARG A 159 5.54 -14.68 -20.87
C ARG A 159 5.89 -14.76 -19.39
N VAL A 160 5.25 -15.68 -18.67
CA VAL A 160 5.44 -15.88 -17.22
C VAL A 160 5.83 -17.33 -16.96
N VAL A 161 6.91 -17.54 -16.23
CA VAL A 161 7.31 -18.87 -15.74
C VAL A 161 7.16 -18.88 -14.23
N ILE A 162 6.34 -19.78 -13.70
CA ILE A 162 6.17 -20.03 -12.26
C ILE A 162 6.73 -21.40 -11.96
N THR A 163 7.66 -21.48 -11.02
CA THR A 163 8.34 -22.74 -10.68
C THR A 163 8.11 -23.12 -9.23
N SER A 164 8.06 -24.42 -8.94
CA SER A 164 7.76 -24.94 -7.60
C SER A 164 8.96 -24.93 -6.66
N SER A 165 10.18 -24.70 -7.15
CA SER A 165 11.43 -24.71 -6.36
C SER A 165 12.53 -23.79 -6.91
N THR A 166 13.47 -23.39 -6.06
CA THR A 166 14.64 -22.57 -6.44
C THR A 166 15.71 -23.38 -7.20
N ALA A 167 16.66 -22.69 -7.86
CA ALA A 167 17.74 -23.34 -8.64
C ALA A 167 18.74 -24.17 -7.82
N LEU A 168 18.83 -23.93 -6.50
CA LEU A 168 19.81 -24.52 -5.58
C LEU A 168 19.25 -25.62 -4.69
N GLN A 169 17.92 -25.78 -4.63
CA GLN A 169 17.28 -26.76 -3.76
C GLN A 169 17.48 -28.18 -4.30
N TYR A 170 18.33 -28.95 -3.62
CA TYR A 170 18.36 -30.40 -3.71
C TYR A 170 17.09 -30.93 -3.04
N SER A 171 16.28 -31.69 -3.76
CA SER A 171 15.30 -32.58 -3.13
C SER A 171 16.04 -33.79 -2.58
N HIS A 172 16.81 -33.60 -1.50
CA HIS A 172 17.19 -34.74 -0.69
C HIS A 172 15.93 -35.23 0.00
N GLU A 173 15.56 -36.46 -0.34
CA GLU A 173 14.62 -37.30 0.38
C GLU A 173 14.88 -37.21 1.89
N SER A 174 14.02 -36.46 2.56
CA SER A 174 13.61 -36.74 3.92
C SER A 174 12.08 -36.62 3.94
N GLU A 175 11.43 -37.71 3.52
CA GLU A 175 10.32 -38.38 4.23
C GLU A 175 9.63 -37.54 5.32
N ARG A 176 8.32 -37.33 5.40
CA ARG A 176 7.11 -37.97 4.87
C ARG A 176 5.98 -36.94 5.04
N SER A 177 5.16 -36.66 4.05
CA SER A 177 3.72 -36.41 4.34
C SER A 177 2.80 -36.42 3.12
N SER A 178 3.27 -36.24 1.88
CA SER A 178 2.35 -36.17 0.72
C SER A 178 2.59 -37.17 -0.41
N ARG A 179 3.69 -37.94 -0.42
CA ARG A 179 4.10 -38.76 -1.60
C ARG A 179 3.76 -40.25 -1.54
N GLU A 180 3.08 -40.72 -0.48
CA GLU A 180 2.57 -42.11 -0.37
C GLU A 180 1.08 -42.23 -0.71
N ARG A 181 0.42 -41.12 -1.05
CA ARG A 181 -1.01 -41.07 -1.39
C ARG A 181 -1.15 -40.52 -2.81
N ALA A 182 -2.19 -40.94 -3.53
CA ALA A 182 -2.59 -40.38 -4.82
C ALA A 182 -3.18 -38.97 -4.63
N GLU A 183 -2.47 -38.11 -3.91
CA GLU A 183 -2.83 -36.72 -3.62
C GLU A 183 -1.94 -35.79 -4.48
N PRO A 184 -2.49 -34.67 -5.00
CA PRO A 184 -1.73 -33.71 -5.78
C PRO A 184 -0.51 -33.15 -5.04
N SER A 185 0.48 -32.68 -5.79
CA SER A 185 1.61 -31.96 -5.24
C SER A 185 1.15 -30.70 -4.47
N ILE A 186 1.93 -30.25 -3.48
CA ILE A 186 1.60 -29.04 -2.70
C ILE A 186 1.52 -27.80 -3.59
N PHE A 187 2.38 -27.73 -4.62
CA PHE A 187 2.40 -26.63 -5.57
C PHE A 187 1.17 -26.65 -6.48
N THR A 188 0.89 -27.79 -7.12
CA THR A 188 -0.26 -27.91 -8.02
C THR A 188 -1.58 -27.83 -7.24
N ALA A 189 -1.65 -28.36 -6.01
CA ALA A 189 -2.78 -28.18 -5.11
C ALA A 189 -3.05 -26.70 -4.79
N ALA A 190 -2.00 -25.89 -4.57
CA ALA A 190 -2.16 -24.45 -4.33
C ALA A 190 -2.64 -23.70 -5.57
N VAL A 191 -2.16 -24.07 -6.76
CA VAL A 191 -2.66 -23.51 -8.04
C VAL A 191 -4.15 -23.85 -8.21
N VAL A 192 -4.51 -25.12 -8.03
CA VAL A 192 -5.90 -25.58 -8.15
C VAL A 192 -6.80 -24.90 -7.13
N GLU A 193 -6.40 -24.81 -5.85
CA GLU A 193 -7.14 -24.12 -4.79
C GLU A 193 -7.42 -22.66 -5.18
N GLY A 194 -6.38 -21.91 -5.56
CA GLY A 194 -6.51 -20.50 -5.89
C GLY A 194 -7.44 -20.23 -7.08
N LEU A 195 -7.36 -21.06 -8.12
CA LEU A 195 -8.18 -20.93 -9.33
C LEU A 195 -9.61 -21.43 -9.12
N ARG A 196 -9.80 -22.54 -8.39
CA ARG A 196 -11.10 -23.17 -8.16
C ARG A 196 -11.96 -22.38 -7.20
N ASP A 197 -11.36 -21.90 -6.11
CA ASP A 197 -12.11 -21.20 -5.06
C ASP A 197 -12.17 -19.70 -5.34
N GLY A 198 -11.44 -19.23 -6.36
CA GLY A 198 -11.34 -17.82 -6.71
C GLY A 198 -10.51 -16.99 -5.73
N THR A 199 -9.90 -17.61 -4.71
CA THR A 199 -9.11 -16.91 -3.69
C THR A 199 -7.77 -16.37 -4.21
N ALA A 200 -7.39 -16.73 -5.44
CA ALA A 200 -6.24 -16.13 -6.12
C ALA A 200 -6.58 -14.82 -6.85
N ASP A 201 -7.84 -14.37 -6.87
CA ASP A 201 -8.25 -13.01 -7.27
C ASP A 201 -8.04 -12.09 -6.05
N LEU A 202 -6.89 -11.43 -6.01
CA LEU A 202 -6.44 -10.68 -4.83
C LEU A 202 -6.91 -9.22 -4.87
N ASP A 203 -7.20 -8.70 -6.07
CA ASP A 203 -7.73 -7.34 -6.26
C ASP A 203 -9.26 -7.27 -6.38
N GLY A 204 -9.93 -8.43 -6.52
CA GLY A 204 -11.38 -8.55 -6.56
C GLY A 204 -11.99 -8.13 -7.90
N ASP A 205 -11.21 -8.09 -8.98
CA ASP A 205 -11.65 -7.68 -10.32
C ASP A 205 -12.47 -8.76 -11.06
N GLY A 206 -12.60 -9.95 -10.45
CA GLY A 206 -13.35 -11.08 -10.98
C GLY A 206 -12.55 -11.96 -11.94
N TYR A 207 -11.26 -11.69 -12.10
CA TYR A 207 -10.31 -12.51 -12.86
C TYR A 207 -9.10 -12.84 -11.99
N VAL A 208 -8.36 -13.88 -12.39
CA VAL A 208 -7.09 -14.22 -11.76
C VAL A 208 -5.99 -13.96 -12.76
N SER A 209 -5.11 -13.00 -12.47
CA SER A 209 -3.90 -12.76 -13.25
C SER A 209 -2.78 -13.74 -12.91
N ALA A 210 -1.81 -13.88 -13.81
CA ALA A 210 -0.60 -14.66 -13.56
C ALA A 210 0.24 -14.10 -12.39
N GLU A 211 0.08 -12.81 -12.09
CA GLU A 211 0.73 -12.16 -10.95
C GLU A 211 0.09 -12.57 -9.63
N GLU A 212 -1.23 -12.46 -9.54
CA GLU A 212 -1.98 -12.83 -8.34
C GLU A 212 -1.93 -14.33 -8.08
N LEU A 213 -2.02 -15.14 -9.14
CA LEU A 213 -1.84 -16.59 -9.04
C LEU A 213 -0.47 -16.92 -8.43
N TYR A 214 0.60 -16.23 -8.85
CA TYR A 214 1.92 -16.43 -8.25
C TYR A 214 1.95 -16.01 -6.78
N ALA A 215 1.45 -14.81 -6.45
CA ALA A 215 1.45 -14.31 -5.07
C ALA A 215 0.69 -15.26 -4.13
N PHE A 216 -0.49 -15.70 -4.54
CA PHE A 216 -1.29 -16.68 -3.81
C PHE A 216 -0.55 -18.02 -3.64
N VAL A 217 -0.01 -18.58 -4.73
CA VAL A 217 0.70 -19.87 -4.70
C VAL A 217 1.96 -19.79 -3.86
N HIS A 218 2.72 -18.70 -3.94
CA HIS A 218 3.92 -18.47 -3.13
C HIS A 218 3.61 -18.55 -1.63
N ASP A 219 2.59 -17.83 -1.17
CA ASP A 219 2.21 -17.79 0.24
C ASP A 219 1.58 -19.10 0.71
N ARG A 220 0.75 -19.73 -0.14
CA ARG A 220 0.10 -21.00 0.17
C ARG A 220 1.08 -22.17 0.24
N VAL A 221 2.07 -22.22 -0.65
CA VAL A 221 3.12 -23.25 -0.63
C VAL A 221 4.04 -23.04 0.57
N ARG A 222 4.48 -21.80 0.84
CA ARG A 222 5.37 -21.50 1.98
C ARG A 222 4.72 -21.74 3.34
N SER A 223 3.41 -21.53 3.47
CA SER A 223 2.68 -21.83 4.71
C SER A 223 2.54 -23.34 4.94
N ARG A 224 2.36 -24.15 3.89
CA ARG A 224 2.24 -25.62 3.98
C ARG A 224 3.59 -26.33 4.07
N MET A 225 4.60 -25.84 3.36
CA MET A 225 5.95 -26.40 3.32
C MET A 225 6.98 -25.26 3.26
N PRO A 226 7.42 -24.71 4.41
CA PRO A 226 8.35 -23.57 4.45
C PRO A 226 9.70 -23.79 3.75
N SER A 227 10.09 -25.05 3.53
CA SER A 227 11.30 -25.44 2.81
C SER A 227 11.15 -25.39 1.29
N GLN A 228 9.93 -25.25 0.76
CA GLN A 228 9.64 -25.12 -0.67
C GLN A 228 9.34 -23.65 -0.98
N THR A 229 10.11 -23.06 -1.90
CA THR A 229 9.95 -21.64 -2.27
C THR A 229 9.67 -21.55 -3.77
N PRO A 230 8.40 -21.30 -4.16
CA PRO A 230 8.08 -21.01 -5.54
C PRO A 230 8.82 -19.76 -6.04
N THR A 231 9.15 -19.73 -7.32
CA THR A 231 9.77 -18.56 -7.96
C THR A 231 9.00 -18.16 -9.20
N ARG A 232 9.07 -16.88 -9.56
CA ARG A 232 8.51 -16.33 -10.80
C ARG A 232 9.60 -15.68 -11.63
N SER A 233 9.55 -15.91 -12.94
CA SER A 233 10.33 -15.17 -13.93
C SER A 233 9.36 -14.53 -14.92
N VAL A 234 9.50 -13.22 -15.15
CA VAL A 234 8.62 -12.43 -16.02
C VAL A 234 9.45 -11.74 -17.09
N ASN A 235 8.95 -11.75 -18.32
CA ASN A 235 9.55 -11.04 -19.44
C ASN A 235 8.69 -9.85 -19.82
N ASN A 236 9.19 -8.64 -19.55
CA ASN A 236 8.65 -7.33 -19.95
C ASN A 236 7.20 -7.38 -20.46
N SER A 237 6.26 -7.66 -19.56
CA SER A 237 4.84 -7.69 -19.86
C SER A 237 4.30 -6.26 -19.77
N GLU A 238 4.12 -5.59 -20.91
CA GLU A 238 3.21 -4.46 -20.98
C GLU A 238 1.77 -5.00 -20.82
N GLY A 239 1.22 -4.84 -19.61
CA GLY A 239 -0.15 -5.21 -19.26
C GLY A 239 -0.30 -6.52 -18.47
N THR A 240 -1.42 -6.62 -17.74
CA THR A 240 -1.78 -7.76 -16.88
C THR A 240 -2.19 -8.98 -17.70
N LEU A 241 -1.57 -10.13 -17.43
CA LEU A 241 -1.89 -11.40 -18.08
C LEU A 241 -2.95 -12.18 -17.29
N TYR A 242 -4.22 -11.97 -17.62
CA TYR A 242 -5.35 -12.71 -17.03
C TYR A 242 -5.42 -14.16 -17.51
N LEU A 243 -5.56 -15.09 -16.56
CA LEU A 243 -5.57 -16.54 -16.78
C LEU A 243 -6.99 -17.11 -16.72
N THR A 244 -7.69 -16.91 -15.60
CA THR A 244 -9.03 -17.46 -15.35
C THR A 244 -9.98 -16.39 -14.83
N ARG A 245 -11.27 -16.72 -14.76
CA ARG A 245 -12.30 -15.94 -14.05
C ARG A 245 -12.39 -16.43 -12.61
N ASN A 246 -12.85 -15.58 -11.71
CA ASN A 246 -13.19 -15.95 -10.34
C ASN A 246 -14.62 -16.55 -10.30
N PRO A 247 -14.78 -17.84 -9.95
CA PRO A 247 -16.10 -18.47 -9.90
C PRO A 247 -16.99 -17.98 -8.74
N GLY A 248 -16.42 -17.32 -7.72
CA GLY A 248 -17.17 -16.74 -6.59
C GLY A 248 -18.15 -15.64 -6.97
N ILE A 249 -18.05 -15.11 -8.20
CA ILE A 249 -18.94 -14.08 -8.76
C ILE A 249 -20.12 -14.69 -9.55
N LEU A 250 -20.17 -16.01 -9.77
CA LEU A 250 -21.20 -16.66 -10.61
C LEU A 250 -22.54 -16.99 -9.91
N HIS A 251 -22.77 -16.55 -8.68
CA HIS A 251 -24.04 -16.75 -7.97
C HIS A 251 -24.94 -15.51 -7.82
N LEU A 252 -24.71 -14.47 -8.61
CA LEU A 252 -25.68 -13.39 -8.77
C LEU A 252 -26.10 -13.31 -10.25
N THR A 253 -27.38 -13.61 -10.48
CA THR A 253 -28.11 -13.68 -11.75
C THR A 253 -27.79 -12.58 -12.77
N ALA A 254 -27.59 -12.95 -14.05
CA ALA A 254 -27.64 -12.06 -15.23
C ALA A 254 -29.06 -12.08 -15.86
N PRO A 255 -29.55 -11.08 -16.65
CA PRO A 255 -28.75 -10.12 -17.43
C PRO A 255 -29.23 -8.64 -17.44
N GLU A 256 -28.28 -7.71 -17.46
CA GLU A 256 -28.32 -6.50 -18.30
C GLU A 256 -26.91 -6.36 -18.93
N GLY A 257 -26.80 -5.84 -20.17
CA GLY A 257 -25.53 -5.73 -20.92
C GLY A 257 -24.42 -4.98 -20.15
N PRO A 258 -23.17 -4.91 -20.65
CA PRO A 258 -22.03 -4.48 -19.82
C PRO A 258 -22.31 -3.08 -19.29
N ALA A 259 -22.69 -3.08 -18.02
CA ALA A 259 -23.09 -1.89 -17.33
C ALA A 259 -21.84 -1.03 -17.15
N LEU A 260 -22.04 0.28 -17.17
CA LEU A 260 -21.09 1.17 -16.53
C LEU A 260 -20.75 0.60 -15.16
N PRO A 261 -19.47 0.64 -14.73
CA PRO A 261 -19.07 0.17 -13.41
C PRO A 261 -20.08 0.62 -12.35
N ASP A 262 -20.46 -0.25 -11.42
CA ASP A 262 -21.52 0.04 -10.45
C ASP A 262 -21.29 1.35 -9.70
N THR A 263 -20.03 1.67 -9.44
CA THR A 263 -19.57 2.94 -8.86
C THR A 263 -19.88 4.13 -9.77
N LEU A 264 -19.64 4.01 -11.08
CA LEU A 264 -19.94 5.02 -12.08
C LEU A 264 -21.45 5.16 -12.30
N ARG A 265 -22.17 4.04 -12.38
CA ARG A 265 -23.63 4.01 -12.48
C ARG A 265 -24.29 4.63 -11.25
N ALA A 266 -23.82 4.28 -10.06
CA ALA A 266 -24.27 4.87 -8.80
C ALA A 266 -23.93 6.36 -8.73
N ALA A 267 -22.73 6.76 -9.18
CA ALA A 267 -22.33 8.17 -9.25
C ALA A 267 -23.28 8.96 -10.16
N ILE A 268 -23.64 8.43 -11.34
CA ILE A 268 -24.52 9.08 -12.34
C ILE A 268 -25.97 9.13 -11.88
N LEU A 269 -26.51 8.04 -11.33
CA LEU A 269 -27.93 7.95 -10.99
C LEU A 269 -28.26 8.52 -9.60
N THR A 270 -27.35 8.36 -8.64
CA THR A 270 -27.61 8.64 -7.21
C THR A 270 -26.55 9.49 -6.52
N GLY A 271 -25.38 9.68 -7.14
CA GLY A 271 -24.27 10.44 -6.56
C GLY A 271 -24.58 11.93 -6.47
N ALA A 272 -23.85 12.65 -5.62
CA ALA A 272 -23.94 14.11 -5.52
C ALA A 272 -23.51 14.80 -6.83
N SER A 273 -23.87 16.08 -7.03
CA SER A 273 -23.57 16.80 -8.28
C SER A 273 -22.09 16.74 -8.67
N TRP A 274 -21.16 16.85 -7.71
CA TRP A 274 -19.72 16.72 -7.97
C TRP A 274 -19.30 15.30 -8.40
N GLN A 275 -19.96 14.25 -7.90
CA GLN A 275 -19.74 12.88 -8.34
C GLN A 275 -20.28 12.67 -9.76
N ARG A 276 -21.39 13.32 -10.12
CA ARG A 276 -21.92 13.33 -11.49
C ARG A 276 -21.02 14.11 -12.46
N LEU A 277 -20.41 15.22 -12.02
CA LEU A 277 -19.36 15.93 -12.77
C LEU A 277 -18.08 15.11 -12.93
N GLY A 278 -17.67 14.37 -11.89
CA GLY A 278 -16.53 13.44 -11.96
C GLY A 278 -16.82 12.24 -12.86
N ALA A 279 -18.03 11.69 -12.78
CA ALA A 279 -18.51 10.62 -13.64
C ALA A 279 -18.50 11.01 -15.13
N LEU A 280 -18.70 12.29 -15.43
CA LEU A 280 -18.66 12.84 -16.78
C LEU A 280 -17.31 12.62 -17.48
N HIS A 281 -16.19 12.71 -16.75
CA HIS A 281 -14.85 12.40 -17.29
C HIS A 281 -14.70 10.92 -17.64
N GLU A 282 -15.26 10.06 -16.80
CA GLU A 282 -15.20 8.62 -17.02
C GLU A 282 -16.15 8.19 -18.15
N VAL A 283 -17.33 8.80 -18.24
CA VAL A 283 -18.24 8.65 -19.39
C VAL A 283 -17.56 9.12 -20.68
N GLU A 284 -16.83 10.23 -20.66
CA GLU A 284 -16.04 10.71 -21.81
C GLU A 284 -14.96 9.70 -22.25
N ARG A 285 -14.28 9.09 -21.28
CA ARG A 285 -13.29 8.04 -21.53
C ARG A 285 -13.93 6.80 -22.15
N LEU A 286 -15.08 6.36 -21.61
CA LEU A 286 -15.81 5.17 -22.05
C LEU A 286 -16.48 5.34 -23.41
N LEU A 287 -16.88 6.57 -23.79
CA LEU A 287 -17.32 6.90 -25.14
C LEU A 287 -16.21 6.66 -26.20
N GLY A 288 -14.94 6.65 -25.80
CA GLY A 288 -13.79 6.30 -26.64
C GLY A 288 -13.51 4.79 -26.73
N SER A 289 -14.28 3.94 -26.04
CA SER A 289 -14.04 2.49 -25.99
C SER A 289 -14.20 1.80 -27.34
N ARG A 290 -13.33 0.82 -27.62
CA ARG A 290 -13.44 -0.09 -28.78
C ARG A 290 -14.46 -1.21 -28.58
N GLN A 291 -14.95 -1.39 -27.35
CA GLN A 291 -16.01 -2.33 -27.02
C GLN A 291 -17.37 -1.65 -27.27
N GLY A 292 -18.07 -2.11 -28.31
CA GLY A 292 -19.36 -1.53 -28.75
C GLY A 292 -20.37 -1.33 -27.62
N PRO A 293 -20.65 -2.33 -26.76
CA PRO A 293 -21.69 -2.19 -25.76
C PRO A 293 -21.30 -1.30 -24.56
N VAL A 294 -20.01 -1.18 -24.24
CA VAL A 294 -19.52 -0.20 -23.23
C VAL A 294 -19.67 1.23 -23.74
N ARG A 295 -19.42 1.44 -25.04
CA ARG A 295 -19.64 2.73 -25.68
C ARG A 295 -21.13 3.10 -25.73
N GLU A 296 -22.01 2.12 -25.95
CA GLU A 296 -23.47 2.33 -25.89
C GLU A 296 -23.94 2.67 -24.47
N ALA A 297 -23.47 1.95 -23.45
CA ALA A 297 -23.77 2.26 -22.05
C ALA A 297 -23.28 3.66 -21.65
N ALA A 298 -22.11 4.08 -22.13
CA ALA A 298 -21.58 5.43 -21.91
C ALA A 298 -22.41 6.51 -22.62
N LEU A 299 -22.94 6.23 -23.82
CA LEU A 299 -23.83 7.15 -24.53
C LEU A 299 -25.18 7.31 -23.82
N GLU A 300 -25.71 6.24 -23.23
CA GLU A 300 -26.92 6.27 -22.42
C GLU A 300 -26.72 7.05 -21.10
N ALA A 301 -25.57 6.87 -20.45
CA ALA A 301 -25.17 7.69 -19.31
C ALA A 301 -25.05 9.18 -19.66
N LEU A 302 -24.41 9.50 -20.79
CA LEU A 302 -24.27 10.89 -21.22
C LEU A 302 -25.65 11.51 -21.51
N THR A 303 -26.55 10.75 -22.13
CA THR A 303 -27.95 11.17 -22.36
C THR A 303 -28.67 11.50 -21.05
N THR A 304 -28.41 10.71 -20.01
CA THR A 304 -28.96 10.92 -18.67
C THR A 304 -28.39 12.20 -18.03
N LEU A 305 -27.07 12.41 -18.12
CA LEU A 305 -26.38 13.58 -17.55
C LEU A 305 -26.70 14.90 -18.29
N VAL A 306 -27.01 14.87 -19.58
CA VAL A 306 -27.49 16.06 -20.32
C VAL A 306 -28.79 16.61 -19.72
N ARG A 307 -29.61 15.73 -19.13
CA ARG A 307 -30.90 16.05 -18.53
C ARG A 307 -30.83 16.18 -17.01
N ASP A 308 -29.62 16.33 -16.47
CA ASP A 308 -29.42 16.40 -15.02
C ASP A 308 -30.18 17.57 -14.39
N ARG A 309 -30.65 17.36 -13.16
CA ARG A 309 -31.38 18.39 -12.38
C ARG A 309 -30.45 19.52 -11.94
N ASP A 310 -29.15 19.27 -11.88
CA ASP A 310 -28.12 20.29 -11.65
C ASP A 310 -27.73 21.00 -12.96
N PRO A 311 -27.95 22.32 -13.08
CA PRO A 311 -27.65 23.07 -14.29
C PRO A 311 -26.18 23.01 -14.74
N GLN A 312 -25.24 22.83 -13.80
CA GLN A 312 -23.81 22.73 -14.13
C GLN A 312 -23.45 21.38 -14.75
N VAL A 313 -24.02 20.29 -14.22
CA VAL A 313 -23.86 18.93 -14.78
C VAL A 313 -24.45 18.87 -16.18
N GLY A 314 -25.69 19.35 -16.36
CA GLY A 314 -26.35 19.40 -17.65
C GLY A 314 -25.59 20.24 -18.69
N ALA A 315 -25.03 21.39 -18.29
CA ALA A 315 -24.24 22.23 -19.18
C ALA A 315 -22.90 21.60 -19.59
N GLN A 316 -22.20 20.89 -18.69
CA GLN A 316 -20.97 20.16 -19.03
C GLN A 316 -21.25 18.93 -19.90
N ALA A 317 -22.26 18.14 -19.58
CA ALA A 317 -22.73 17.03 -20.41
C ALA A 317 -23.14 17.50 -21.80
N GLY A 318 -23.84 18.63 -21.88
CA GLY A 318 -24.19 19.25 -23.15
C GLY A 318 -22.96 19.66 -23.98
N ARG A 319 -21.90 20.20 -23.36
CA ARG A 319 -20.65 20.51 -24.08
C ARG A 319 -19.96 19.25 -24.61
N LEU A 320 -19.91 18.19 -23.81
CA LEU A 320 -19.36 16.89 -24.21
C LEU A 320 -20.17 16.24 -25.34
N TRP A 321 -21.50 16.37 -25.32
CA TRP A 321 -22.40 15.90 -26.38
C TRP A 321 -22.05 16.52 -27.74
N HIS A 322 -21.87 17.84 -27.77
CA HIS A 322 -21.52 18.57 -29.00
C HIS A 322 -20.09 18.31 -29.44
N SER A 323 -19.11 18.21 -28.52
CA SER A 323 -17.70 17.96 -28.87
C SER A 323 -17.48 16.59 -29.52
N ARG A 324 -18.35 15.61 -29.23
CA ARG A 324 -18.37 14.29 -29.85
C ARG A 324 -19.20 14.20 -31.13
N GLY A 325 -19.79 15.31 -31.59
CA GLY A 325 -20.55 15.37 -32.84
C GLY A 325 -21.86 14.57 -32.82
N LEU A 326 -22.48 14.42 -31.65
CA LEU A 326 -23.67 13.57 -31.45
C LEU A 326 -25.00 14.21 -31.88
N GLY A 327 -24.96 15.37 -32.55
CA GLY A 327 -26.14 16.07 -33.07
C GLY A 327 -26.87 16.93 -32.04
N GLU A 328 -28.17 17.15 -32.26
CA GLU A 328 -29.02 17.96 -31.36
C GLU A 328 -29.20 17.29 -29.99
N LEU A 329 -29.39 18.10 -28.94
CA LEU A 329 -29.57 17.59 -27.58
C LEU A 329 -30.92 16.83 -27.44
N PRO A 330 -30.97 15.71 -26.70
CA PRO A 330 -32.19 14.92 -26.54
C PRO A 330 -33.30 15.68 -25.80
N SER A 331 -34.39 16.05 -26.49
CA SER A 331 -35.55 16.75 -25.91
C SER A 331 -36.47 15.81 -25.11
N GLY A 332 -36.92 16.25 -23.91
CA GLY A 332 -37.88 15.53 -23.06
C GLY A 332 -37.87 16.01 -21.60
N THR A 333 -39.03 16.26 -21.00
CA THR A 333 -39.20 16.78 -19.62
C THR A 333 -38.91 15.72 -18.54
N PRO A 334 -38.34 16.08 -17.38
CA PRO A 334 -38.00 15.11 -16.33
C PRO A 334 -39.25 14.54 -15.65
N ASP A 335 -39.28 13.21 -15.49
CA ASP A 335 -40.33 12.49 -14.78
C ASP A 335 -40.34 12.84 -13.28
N THR A 336 -41.50 13.28 -12.81
CA THR A 336 -41.75 13.87 -11.48
C THR A 336 -42.19 12.80 -10.49
N ALA A 337 -41.32 11.85 -10.16
CA ALA A 337 -41.63 10.82 -9.15
C ALA A 337 -40.43 10.44 -8.27
N SER A 338 -39.97 11.38 -7.44
CA SER A 338 -39.43 11.12 -6.09
C SER A 338 -38.94 12.47 -5.53
N ARG A 339 -39.79 13.07 -4.69
CA ARG A 339 -39.49 14.29 -3.95
C ARG A 339 -38.72 13.91 -2.69
N ALA A 340 -37.44 13.59 -2.83
CA ALA A 340 -36.53 13.62 -1.69
C ALA A 340 -36.33 15.09 -1.28
N THR A 341 -36.65 15.37 -0.03
CA THR A 341 -36.63 16.68 0.62
C THR A 341 -35.28 17.40 0.48
N ARG A 342 -35.33 18.72 0.26
CA ARG A 342 -34.16 19.61 0.47
C ARG A 342 -33.51 19.25 1.82
N PRO A 343 -32.17 19.21 1.94
CA PRO A 343 -31.55 19.08 3.25
C PRO A 343 -32.06 20.24 4.10
N THR A 344 -32.66 19.91 5.23
CA THR A 344 -32.78 20.84 6.34
C THR A 344 -31.37 21.28 6.73
N ALA A 345 -31.24 22.46 7.32
CA ALA A 345 -29.95 22.98 7.82
C ALA A 345 -29.22 22.02 8.79
N ASP A 346 -29.92 20.99 9.28
CA ASP A 346 -29.47 19.94 10.19
C ASP A 346 -29.42 18.55 9.53
N GLY A 347 -28.50 18.35 8.60
CA GLY A 347 -28.02 16.99 8.26
C GLY A 347 -27.11 16.43 9.38
N PRO A 348 -26.89 15.10 9.43
CA PRO A 348 -26.02 14.47 10.43
C PRO A 348 -24.64 15.11 10.41
N LYS A 349 -24.15 15.52 11.60
CA LYS A 349 -22.89 16.25 11.73
C LYS A 349 -21.72 15.34 11.33
N ILE A 350 -20.80 15.89 10.54
CA ILE A 350 -19.57 15.20 10.14
C ILE A 350 -18.47 15.63 11.12
N LEU A 351 -17.90 14.67 11.84
CA LEU A 351 -16.79 14.89 12.77
C LEU A 351 -15.47 15.07 12.01
N GLY A 352 -14.56 15.89 12.53
CA GLY A 352 -13.14 15.81 12.20
C GLY A 352 -12.44 14.97 13.28
N ILE A 353 -11.76 13.90 12.89
CA ILE A 353 -11.04 13.03 13.83
C ILE A 353 -9.57 13.00 13.46
N ASP A 354 -8.73 13.39 14.41
CA ASP A 354 -7.30 13.12 14.37
C ASP A 354 -6.99 11.83 15.12
N PHE A 355 -6.76 10.75 14.38
CA PHE A 355 -6.37 9.47 14.95
C PHE A 355 -4.83 9.37 14.99
N GLY A 356 -4.20 10.02 15.98
CA GLY A 356 -2.73 9.99 16.12
C GLY A 356 -2.16 8.71 16.74
N THR A 357 -0.84 8.52 16.65
CA THR A 357 -0.10 7.37 17.21
C THR A 357 -0.06 7.37 18.74
N THR A 358 0.03 8.57 19.34
CA THR A 358 0.16 8.74 20.80
C THR A 358 -1.11 9.28 21.43
N ASN A 359 -1.74 10.26 20.78
CA ASN A 359 -2.98 10.86 21.21
C ASN A 359 -3.89 11.05 20.00
N SER A 360 -5.18 11.05 20.25
CA SER A 360 -6.22 11.31 19.26
C SER A 360 -7.13 12.44 19.73
N ALA A 361 -7.77 13.13 18.80
CA ALA A 361 -8.68 14.24 19.08
C ALA A 361 -9.89 14.20 18.14
N VAL A 362 -10.98 14.84 18.57
CA VAL A 362 -12.19 14.99 17.75
C VAL A 362 -12.70 16.43 17.82
N ALA A 363 -13.16 16.95 16.69
CA ALA A 363 -13.71 18.29 16.56
C ALA A 363 -14.95 18.28 15.65
N VAL A 364 -15.74 19.33 15.74
CA VAL A 364 -16.96 19.50 14.96
C VAL A 364 -17.11 20.96 14.57
N PHE A 365 -17.70 21.21 13.40
CA PHE A 365 -18.06 22.57 12.97
C PHE A 365 -19.51 22.88 13.37
N LEU A 366 -19.71 23.84 14.26
CA LEU A 366 -21.01 24.26 14.80
C LEU A 366 -21.10 25.78 14.82
N ASP A 367 -22.24 26.31 14.41
CA ASP A 367 -22.56 27.75 14.49
C ASP A 367 -21.54 28.68 13.79
N GLY A 368 -20.88 28.19 12.74
CA GLY A 368 -19.86 28.96 12.01
C GLY A 368 -18.44 28.83 12.57
N GLU A 369 -18.24 28.07 13.65
CA GLU A 369 -16.95 27.90 14.31
C GLU A 369 -16.60 26.41 14.48
N VAL A 370 -15.30 26.11 14.50
CA VAL A 370 -14.81 24.78 14.88
C VAL A 370 -14.71 24.69 16.40
N ARG A 371 -15.26 23.63 16.97
CA ARG A 371 -15.13 23.29 18.39
C ARG A 371 -14.42 21.95 18.53
N VAL A 372 -13.30 21.94 19.24
CA VAL A 372 -12.62 20.70 19.66
C VAL A 372 -13.35 20.14 20.88
N ILE A 373 -13.63 18.85 20.84
CA ILE A 373 -14.49 18.19 21.82
C ILE A 373 -13.62 17.62 22.95
N PRO A 374 -13.86 18.01 24.21
CA PRO A 374 -13.21 17.40 25.35
C PRO A 374 -13.70 15.96 25.52
N ASN A 375 -12.78 15.06 25.89
CA ASN A 375 -13.12 13.70 26.28
C ASN A 375 -13.84 13.67 27.65
N ARG A 376 -14.22 12.48 28.10
CA ARG A 376 -14.89 12.26 29.40
C ARG A 376 -14.11 12.77 30.63
N HIS A 377 -12.83 13.07 30.50
CA HIS A 377 -11.97 13.62 31.55
C HIS A 377 -11.76 15.14 31.44
N GLY A 378 -12.42 15.81 30.49
CA GLY A 378 -12.29 17.25 30.24
C GLY A 378 -11.05 17.63 29.43
N GLU A 379 -10.33 16.67 28.86
CA GLU A 379 -9.10 16.90 28.10
C GLU A 379 -9.42 16.91 26.60
N VAL A 380 -8.83 17.84 25.83
CA VAL A 380 -9.06 17.99 24.37
C VAL A 380 -8.36 16.91 23.53
N THR A 381 -7.61 16.02 24.16
CA THR A 381 -6.95 14.88 23.53
C THR A 381 -7.15 13.62 24.37
N THR A 382 -7.33 12.48 23.71
CA THR A 382 -7.41 11.16 24.34
C THR A 382 -6.16 10.36 24.01
N PRO A 383 -5.43 9.78 24.99
CA PRO A 383 -4.32 8.89 24.70
C PRO A 383 -4.73 7.70 23.82
N SER A 384 -3.94 7.39 22.79
CA SER A 384 -4.19 6.27 21.87
C SER A 384 -3.70 4.96 22.48
N VAL A 385 -4.28 4.63 23.64
CA VAL A 385 -3.91 3.51 24.51
C VAL A 385 -5.15 2.71 24.87
N VAL A 386 -5.03 1.39 24.81
CA VAL A 386 -6.07 0.44 25.16
C VAL A 386 -5.54 -0.52 26.22
N ALA A 387 -6.35 -0.87 27.22
CA ALA A 387 -6.00 -1.90 28.20
C ALA A 387 -7.25 -2.69 28.60
N PHE A 388 -7.06 -3.86 29.19
CA PHE A 388 -8.14 -4.64 29.80
C PHE A 388 -7.98 -4.64 31.32
N ALA A 389 -9.03 -4.26 32.04
CA ALA A 389 -9.13 -4.40 33.49
C ALA A 389 -9.16 -5.89 33.89
N GLU A 390 -9.02 -6.18 35.19
CA GLU A 390 -8.96 -7.56 35.70
C GLU A 390 -10.25 -8.34 35.48
N ASP A 391 -11.39 -7.64 35.48
CA ASP A 391 -12.72 -8.18 35.19
C ASP A 391 -12.98 -8.34 33.68
N GLY A 392 -12.01 -7.99 32.83
CA GLY A 392 -12.12 -8.00 31.37
C GLY A 392 -12.74 -6.74 30.76
N THR A 393 -13.06 -5.72 31.58
CA THR A 393 -13.58 -4.44 31.08
C THR A 393 -12.55 -3.74 30.21
N LEU A 394 -12.98 -3.26 29.04
CA LEU A 394 -12.13 -2.50 28.12
C LEU A 394 -11.91 -1.08 28.65
N LEU A 395 -10.64 -0.68 28.72
CA LEU A 395 -10.20 0.66 29.08
C LEU A 395 -9.57 1.32 27.86
N VAL A 396 -9.91 2.59 27.62
CA VAL A 396 -9.36 3.42 26.53
C VAL A 396 -8.86 4.73 27.12
N GLY A 397 -7.83 5.32 26.52
CA GLY A 397 -7.38 6.66 26.88
C GLY A 397 -6.63 6.71 28.21
N LYS A 398 -6.95 7.73 29.01
CA LYS A 398 -6.28 8.00 30.29
C LYS A 398 -6.36 6.82 31.25
N ALA A 399 -7.53 6.17 31.37
CA ALA A 399 -7.71 5.00 32.22
C ALA A 399 -6.80 3.82 31.80
N ALA A 400 -6.61 3.61 30.49
CA ALA A 400 -5.69 2.60 29.99
C ALA A 400 -4.22 2.98 30.25
N LYS A 401 -3.86 4.25 30.06
CA LYS A 401 -2.51 4.77 30.36
C LYS A 401 -2.16 4.66 31.85
N GLU A 402 -3.08 5.01 32.75
CA GLU A 402 -2.89 4.88 34.21
C GLU A 402 -2.79 3.43 34.68
N ARG A 403 -3.38 2.48 33.95
CA ARG A 403 -3.19 1.05 34.21
C ARG A 403 -1.82 0.58 33.75
N ALA A 404 -1.35 1.04 32.59
CA ALA A 404 -0.05 0.65 32.04
C ALA A 404 1.11 0.92 33.01
N SER A 405 1.04 2.01 33.78
CA SER A 405 2.06 2.36 34.79
C SER A 405 2.07 1.43 36.00
N ARG A 406 0.94 0.76 36.28
CA ARG A 406 0.82 -0.21 37.40
C ARG A 406 1.09 -1.65 36.95
N VAL A 407 0.75 -1.97 35.70
CA VAL A 407 0.84 -3.33 35.13
C VAL A 407 1.67 -3.29 33.85
N PRO A 408 2.98 -3.54 33.94
CA PRO A 408 3.86 -3.58 32.77
C PRO A 408 3.39 -4.58 31.73
N GLY A 409 3.28 -4.16 30.47
CA GLY A 409 2.78 -4.98 29.36
C GLY A 409 1.26 -5.22 29.35
N GLY A 410 0.51 -4.60 30.26
CA GLY A 410 -0.94 -4.72 30.39
C GLY A 410 -1.76 -3.80 29.46
N ALA A 411 -1.10 -3.06 28.57
CA ALA A 411 -1.73 -2.11 27.67
C ALA A 411 -1.12 -2.16 26.25
N ILE A 412 -1.94 -1.81 25.27
CA ILE A 412 -1.61 -1.69 23.86
C ILE A 412 -1.41 -0.21 23.57
N HIS A 413 -0.28 0.13 22.95
CA HIS A 413 0.10 1.49 22.58
C HIS A 413 0.43 1.53 21.09
N ARG A 414 0.42 2.74 20.50
CA ARG A 414 0.95 3.00 19.14
C ARG A 414 0.30 2.16 18.03
N ILE A 415 -0.96 1.77 18.23
CA ILE A 415 -1.67 0.84 17.34
C ILE A 415 -1.77 1.33 15.90
N LYS A 416 -1.75 2.66 15.67
CA LYS A 416 -1.72 3.27 14.32
C LYS A 416 -0.59 2.72 13.44
N ARG A 417 0.56 2.33 14.04
CA ARG A 417 1.71 1.78 13.32
C ARG A 417 1.49 0.36 12.79
N GLU A 418 0.55 -0.35 13.40
CA GLU A 418 0.27 -1.76 13.14
C GLU A 418 -0.90 -1.96 12.16
N LEU A 419 -1.57 -0.88 11.75
CA LEU A 419 -2.63 -0.93 10.75
C LEU A 419 -2.10 -1.49 9.43
N GLY A 420 -2.77 -2.50 8.89
CA GLY A 420 -2.38 -3.13 7.63
C GLY A 420 -1.13 -4.01 7.68
N THR A 421 -0.59 -4.34 8.86
CA THR A 421 0.62 -5.18 8.99
C THR A 421 0.32 -6.64 9.35
N GLY A 422 -0.95 -6.99 9.61
CA GLY A 422 -1.36 -8.32 10.10
C GLY A 422 -1.04 -8.55 11.59
N TRP A 423 -0.69 -7.50 12.33
CA TRP A 423 -0.44 -7.56 13.76
C TRP A 423 -1.66 -8.05 14.54
N THR A 424 -1.43 -8.83 15.61
CA THR A 424 -2.50 -9.29 16.50
C THR A 424 -2.11 -9.22 17.97
N TYR A 425 -3.09 -8.92 18.82
CA TYR A 425 -2.99 -8.97 20.29
C TYR A 425 -3.83 -10.11 20.85
N ARG A 426 -3.26 -10.88 21.78
CA ARG A 426 -3.99 -11.96 22.46
C ARG A 426 -4.36 -11.54 23.88
N HIS A 427 -5.65 -11.56 24.19
CA HIS A 427 -6.17 -11.44 25.55
C HIS A 427 -6.99 -12.69 25.90
N GLY A 428 -6.46 -13.52 26.80
CA GLY A 428 -7.01 -14.84 27.08
C GLY A 428 -7.03 -15.72 25.82
N VAL A 429 -8.21 -16.21 25.44
CA VAL A 429 -8.41 -17.05 24.24
C VAL A 429 -8.69 -16.25 22.97
N ARG A 430 -8.97 -14.94 23.09
CA ARG A 430 -9.31 -14.08 21.95
C ARG A 430 -8.06 -13.45 21.36
N ARG A 431 -8.07 -13.30 20.03
CA ARG A 431 -7.10 -12.51 19.28
C ARG A 431 -7.84 -11.30 18.70
N PHE A 432 -7.17 -10.15 18.73
CA PHE A 432 -7.66 -8.90 18.18
C PHE A 432 -6.67 -8.38 17.14
N SER A 433 -7.17 -7.89 16.01
CA SER A 433 -6.36 -7.23 14.99
C SER A 433 -6.01 -5.78 15.37
N ALA A 434 -5.14 -5.14 14.59
CA ALA A 434 -4.84 -3.72 14.78
C ALA A 434 -6.08 -2.83 14.54
N GLU A 435 -6.90 -3.19 13.56
CA GLU A 435 -8.13 -2.51 13.17
C GLU A 435 -9.19 -2.60 14.28
N GLU A 436 -9.34 -3.77 14.92
CA GLU A 436 -10.24 -3.94 16.07
C GLU A 436 -9.79 -3.10 17.26
N VAL A 437 -8.49 -3.04 17.55
CA VAL A 437 -7.98 -2.21 18.65
C VAL A 437 -8.13 -0.72 18.35
N ALA A 438 -7.89 -0.31 17.10
CA ALA A 438 -8.07 1.07 16.65
C ALA A 438 -9.55 1.49 16.71
N SER A 439 -10.48 0.58 16.38
CA SER A 439 -11.92 0.87 16.40
C SER A 439 -12.42 1.24 17.79
N TRP A 440 -11.85 0.67 18.86
CA TRP A 440 -12.21 1.04 20.23
C TRP A 440 -11.81 2.46 20.61
N ILE A 441 -10.67 2.94 20.09
CA ILE A 441 -10.25 4.34 20.28
C ILE A 441 -11.20 5.26 19.51
N LEU A 442 -11.50 4.93 18.24
CA LEU A 442 -12.42 5.70 17.41
C LEU A 442 -13.84 5.74 18.01
N ALA A 443 -14.29 4.63 18.59
CA ALA A 443 -15.57 4.55 19.30
C ALA A 443 -15.61 5.44 20.55
N ASP A 444 -14.52 5.52 21.34
CA ASP A 444 -14.42 6.40 22.51
C ASP A 444 -14.45 7.89 22.11
N LEU A 445 -13.81 8.25 20.98
CA LEU A 445 -13.87 9.60 20.41
C LEU A 445 -15.28 9.94 19.92
N ARG A 446 -15.91 9.03 19.17
CA ARG A 446 -17.31 9.19 18.73
C ARG A 446 -18.25 9.35 19.92
N ALA A 447 -18.13 8.51 20.94
CA ALA A 447 -18.98 8.59 22.14
C ALA A 447 -18.80 9.94 22.86
N SER A 448 -17.57 10.47 22.92
CA SER A 448 -17.31 11.80 23.47
C SER A 448 -17.98 12.91 22.64
N ALA A 449 -17.95 12.80 21.31
CA ALA A 449 -18.65 13.73 20.41
C ALA A 449 -20.17 13.65 20.56
N GLU A 450 -20.75 12.44 20.60
CA GLU A 450 -22.19 12.23 20.77
C GLU A 450 -22.68 12.77 22.14
N ALA A 451 -21.90 12.56 23.20
CA ALA A 451 -22.21 13.10 24.52
C ALA A 451 -22.19 14.64 24.54
N HIS A 452 -21.29 15.27 23.78
CA HIS A 452 -21.22 16.73 23.66
C HIS A 452 -22.34 17.30 22.78
N LEU A 453 -22.67 16.63 21.68
CA LEU A 453 -23.66 17.07 20.70
C LEU A 453 -25.10 16.80 21.13
N GLY A 454 -25.34 15.75 21.95
CA GLY A 454 -26.68 15.29 22.30
C GLY A 454 -27.39 14.53 21.17
N GLU A 455 -26.68 14.18 20.10
CA GLU A 455 -27.19 13.44 18.93
C GLU A 455 -26.14 12.46 18.40
N THR A 456 -26.56 11.51 17.55
CA THR A 456 -25.68 10.50 16.96
C THR A 456 -24.77 11.10 15.89
N ALA A 457 -23.49 10.74 15.92
CA ALA A 457 -22.49 11.22 14.97
C ALA A 457 -21.85 10.02 14.25
N THR A 458 -22.39 9.67 13.09
CA THR A 458 -22.02 8.46 12.34
C THR A 458 -21.06 8.71 11.20
N ARG A 459 -20.62 9.96 10.96
CA ARG A 459 -19.81 10.33 9.80
C ARG A 459 -18.58 11.11 10.23
N ALA A 460 -17.43 10.82 9.65
CA ALA A 460 -16.20 11.54 9.98
C ALA A 460 -15.27 11.76 8.78
N ILE A 461 -14.47 12.81 8.88
CA ILE A 461 -13.22 12.98 8.14
C ILE A 461 -12.10 12.49 9.05
N LEU A 462 -11.30 11.56 8.55
CA LEU A 462 -10.17 10.99 9.30
C LEU A 462 -8.86 11.58 8.79
N THR A 463 -7.97 11.97 9.69
CA THR A 463 -6.62 12.38 9.29
C THR A 463 -5.65 11.21 9.24
N VAL A 464 -4.72 11.26 8.30
CA VAL A 464 -3.66 10.26 8.11
C VAL A 464 -2.34 10.91 7.75
N PRO A 465 -1.19 10.27 8.05
CA PRO A 465 0.10 10.77 7.59
C PRO A 465 0.15 10.85 6.06
N ALA A 466 0.90 11.80 5.51
CA ALA A 466 0.99 11.95 4.04
C ALA A 466 1.52 10.70 3.33
N TYR A 467 2.40 9.94 4.00
CA TYR A 467 3.02 8.71 3.47
C TYR A 467 2.20 7.43 3.73
N PHE A 468 1.02 7.51 4.36
CA PHE A 468 0.18 6.33 4.57
C PHE A 468 -0.20 5.71 3.23
N ASN A 469 0.15 4.43 3.05
CA ASN A 469 -0.10 3.71 1.80
C ASN A 469 -1.59 3.26 1.70
N HIS A 470 -1.96 2.66 0.57
CA HIS A 470 -3.34 2.24 0.34
C HIS A 470 -3.83 1.18 1.35
N VAL A 471 -2.98 0.23 1.75
CA VAL A 471 -3.31 -0.81 2.74
C VAL A 471 -3.61 -0.19 4.10
N GLN A 472 -2.76 0.74 4.54
CA GLN A 472 -2.92 1.41 5.85
C GLN A 472 -4.16 2.32 5.88
N ARG A 473 -4.48 2.99 4.76
CA ARG A 473 -5.70 3.79 4.60
C ARG A 473 -6.96 2.91 4.61
N ALA A 474 -6.92 1.76 3.95
CA ALA A 474 -8.02 0.79 4.00
C ALA A 474 -8.24 0.27 5.44
N ALA A 475 -7.17 -0.15 6.11
CA ALA A 475 -7.22 -0.63 7.50
C ALA A 475 -7.81 0.40 8.48
N LEU A 476 -7.46 1.69 8.36
CA LEU A 476 -8.08 2.73 9.18
C LEU A 476 -9.56 2.96 8.84
N THR A 477 -9.93 2.82 7.56
CA THR A 477 -11.34 2.89 7.12
C THR A 477 -12.14 1.74 7.73
N ASP A 478 -11.59 0.53 7.74
CA ASP A 478 -12.21 -0.64 8.34
C ASP A 478 -12.36 -0.48 9.86
N ALA A 479 -11.32 0.04 10.53
CA ALA A 479 -11.38 0.37 11.96
C ALA A 479 -12.48 1.39 12.27
N ALA A 480 -12.66 2.41 11.42
CA ALA A 480 -13.74 3.39 11.57
C ALA A 480 -15.11 2.77 11.35
N ALA A 481 -15.26 1.89 10.35
CA ALA A 481 -16.50 1.15 10.12
C ALA A 481 -16.86 0.26 11.31
N LEU A 482 -15.87 -0.42 11.92
CA LEU A 482 -16.04 -1.20 13.15
C LEU A 482 -16.46 -0.32 14.35
N ALA A 483 -16.07 0.95 14.38
CA ALA A 483 -16.53 1.94 15.37
C ALA A 483 -17.91 2.56 15.05
N GLY A 484 -18.54 2.13 13.96
CA GLY A 484 -19.80 2.68 13.45
C GLY A 484 -19.66 4.11 12.89
N ILE A 485 -18.49 4.42 12.33
CA ILE A 485 -18.18 5.69 11.68
C ILE A 485 -18.01 5.46 10.18
N GLU A 486 -18.84 6.11 9.38
CA GLU A 486 -18.69 6.25 7.92
C GLU A 486 -17.57 7.27 7.64
N THR A 487 -16.50 6.81 7.03
CA THR A 487 -15.41 7.68 6.56
C THR A 487 -15.85 8.43 5.31
N VAL A 488 -16.16 9.72 5.46
CA VAL A 488 -16.58 10.60 4.35
C VAL A 488 -15.39 10.95 3.46
N ARG A 489 -14.24 11.21 4.08
CA ARG A 489 -12.98 11.55 3.41
C ARG A 489 -11.81 11.26 4.34
N MET A 490 -10.67 10.89 3.75
CA MET A 490 -9.37 10.95 4.44
C MET A 490 -8.63 12.21 4.05
N LEU A 491 -7.99 12.86 5.03
CA LEU A 491 -7.25 14.09 4.84
C LEU A 491 -5.81 13.89 5.32
N ASN A 492 -4.82 14.29 4.53
CA ASN A 492 -3.45 14.24 5.00
C ASN A 492 -3.27 15.23 6.17
N GLU A 493 -2.65 14.78 7.26
CA GLU A 493 -2.34 15.58 8.46
C GLU A 493 -1.69 16.94 8.14
N PRO A 494 -0.64 17.03 7.29
CA PRO A 494 -0.06 18.32 6.95
C PRO A 494 -1.04 19.23 6.20
N THR A 495 -1.90 18.66 5.36
CA THR A 495 -2.94 19.39 4.63
C THR A 495 -4.02 19.91 5.59
N ALA A 496 -4.40 19.10 6.59
CA ALA A 496 -5.31 19.52 7.64
C ALA A 496 -4.72 20.69 8.46
N ALA A 497 -3.46 20.60 8.86
CA ALA A 497 -2.77 21.68 9.56
C ALA A 497 -2.71 22.96 8.72
N ALA A 498 -2.46 22.84 7.42
CA ALA A 498 -2.48 23.97 6.48
C ALA A 498 -3.86 24.61 6.35
N LEU A 499 -4.94 23.83 6.28
CA LEU A 499 -6.30 24.34 6.26
C LEU A 499 -6.62 25.10 7.55
N SER A 500 -6.22 24.58 8.70
CA SER A 500 -6.39 25.27 9.98
C SER A 500 -5.58 26.57 10.06
N TYR A 501 -4.40 26.61 9.44
CA TYR A 501 -3.55 27.80 9.40
C TYR A 501 -4.08 28.86 8.43
N GLY A 502 -4.36 28.46 7.19
CA GLY A 502 -4.66 29.34 6.05
C GLY A 502 -6.11 29.80 5.96
N PHE A 503 -7.01 29.31 6.81
CA PHE A 503 -8.40 29.74 6.82
C PHE A 503 -8.51 31.27 7.00
N GLY A 504 -9.03 31.96 5.98
CA GLY A 504 -9.18 33.43 5.98
C GLY A 504 -7.90 34.21 5.68
N ARG A 505 -6.82 33.57 5.23
CA ARG A 505 -5.57 34.22 4.78
C ARG A 505 -5.47 34.31 3.25
N GLY A 506 -4.51 35.08 2.77
CA GLY A 506 -4.18 35.18 1.34
C GLY A 506 -3.22 34.08 0.87
N ASP A 507 -2.67 34.27 -0.32
CA ASP A 507 -1.73 33.32 -0.91
C ASP A 507 -0.40 33.30 -0.14
N GLU A 508 -0.01 32.13 0.36
CA GLU A 508 1.18 31.93 1.20
C GLU A 508 1.79 30.54 0.96
N ASN A 509 3.11 30.47 0.94
CA ASN A 509 3.85 29.20 1.02
C ASN A 509 4.24 28.92 2.46
N ILE A 510 3.88 27.74 2.97
CA ILE A 510 4.18 27.34 4.34
C ILE A 510 4.99 26.06 4.39
N ALA A 511 5.76 25.91 5.48
CA ALA A 511 6.39 24.66 5.86
C ALA A 511 5.71 24.13 7.13
N VAL A 512 4.94 23.05 6.99
CA VAL A 512 4.40 22.32 8.13
C VAL A 512 5.48 21.39 8.68
N PHE A 513 5.89 21.62 9.92
CA PHE A 513 6.87 20.81 10.65
C PHE A 513 6.13 20.03 11.75
N ASP A 514 5.80 18.78 11.49
CA ASP A 514 5.05 17.91 12.40
C ASP A 514 5.99 16.94 13.13
N LEU A 515 6.30 17.26 14.40
CA LEU A 515 7.06 16.37 15.28
C LEU A 515 6.14 15.71 16.31
N GLY A 516 5.74 14.49 16.00
CA GLY A 516 4.90 13.64 16.84
C GLY A 516 5.70 12.90 17.93
N GLY A 517 5.08 11.87 18.50
CA GLY A 517 5.74 10.99 19.47
C GLY A 517 6.77 10.04 18.87
N ASP A 518 6.62 9.71 17.58
CA ASP A 518 7.39 8.65 16.91
C ASP A 518 7.89 9.02 15.51
N THR A 519 7.36 10.08 14.92
CA THR A 519 7.59 10.47 13.53
C THR A 519 7.81 11.97 13.42
N LEU A 520 8.60 12.35 12.42
CA LEU A 520 8.78 13.72 11.97
C LEU A 520 8.42 13.81 10.51
N ASP A 521 7.49 14.68 10.18
CA ASP A 521 7.10 15.00 8.82
C ASP A 521 7.29 16.48 8.53
N VAL A 522 7.85 16.79 7.36
CA VAL A 522 8.03 18.16 6.86
C VAL A 522 7.36 18.27 5.51
N SER A 523 6.33 19.09 5.42
CA SER A 523 5.58 19.33 4.18
C SER A 523 5.66 20.79 3.79
N LEU A 524 6.13 21.06 2.58
CA LEU A 524 6.09 22.38 1.95
C LEU A 524 4.80 22.48 1.16
N LEU A 525 3.97 23.45 1.48
CA LEU A 525 2.62 23.59 0.96
C LEU A 525 2.41 25.01 0.43
N GLY A 526 1.84 25.13 -0.76
CA GLY A 526 1.37 26.40 -1.30
C GLY A 526 -0.12 26.56 -1.01
N ILE A 527 -0.52 27.67 -0.44
CA ILE A 527 -1.91 28.04 -0.22
C ILE A 527 -2.24 29.15 -1.23
N SER A 528 -3.23 28.95 -2.08
CA SER A 528 -3.67 29.99 -3.04
C SER A 528 -5.15 29.87 -3.37
N ASP A 529 -5.94 30.94 -3.23
CA ASP A 529 -7.40 30.93 -3.50
C ASP A 529 -8.16 29.77 -2.82
N GLY A 530 -7.79 29.43 -1.58
CA GLY A 530 -8.36 28.28 -0.86
C GLY A 530 -7.85 26.92 -1.36
N VAL A 531 -6.90 26.87 -2.28
CA VAL A 531 -6.24 25.63 -2.69
C VAL A 531 -5.02 25.38 -1.84
N VAL A 532 -4.91 24.17 -1.27
CA VAL A 532 -3.66 23.70 -0.66
C VAL A 532 -3.00 22.73 -1.65
N GLU A 533 -1.85 23.11 -2.17
CA GLU A 533 -1.00 22.32 -3.05
C GLU A 533 0.22 21.81 -2.29
N THR A 534 0.53 20.52 -2.37
CA THR A 534 1.78 19.97 -1.83
C THR A 534 2.94 20.22 -2.80
N LEU A 535 3.94 21.01 -2.37
CA LEU A 535 5.13 21.34 -3.15
C LEU A 535 6.24 20.30 -2.99
N ALA A 536 6.44 19.82 -1.76
CA ALA A 536 7.37 18.74 -1.43
C ALA A 536 7.06 18.18 -0.05
N THR A 537 7.47 16.93 0.18
CA THR A 537 7.42 16.29 1.49
C THR A 537 8.76 15.62 1.80
N SER A 538 9.12 15.59 3.07
CA SER A 538 10.19 14.76 3.61
C SER A 538 9.78 14.28 5.00
N GLY A 539 10.37 13.20 5.49
CA GLY A 539 10.04 12.69 6.81
C GLY A 539 10.93 11.56 7.28
N ASP A 540 10.75 11.18 8.54
CA ASP A 540 11.41 10.05 9.19
C ASP A 540 10.42 9.35 10.15
N SER A 541 10.08 8.10 9.82
CA SER A 541 9.13 7.28 10.59
C SER A 541 9.71 6.72 11.90
N LYS A 542 10.98 7.05 12.21
CA LYS A 542 11.74 6.63 13.39
C LYS A 542 12.45 7.83 14.02
N LEU A 543 11.78 8.98 14.06
CA LEU A 543 12.26 10.18 14.70
C LEU A 543 11.09 10.94 15.32
N GLY A 544 10.96 10.91 16.64
CA GLY A 544 9.91 11.64 17.34
C GLY A 544 10.23 11.89 18.81
N GLY A 545 9.25 12.38 19.56
CA GLY A 545 9.41 12.69 20.98
C GLY A 545 9.91 11.53 21.85
N SER A 546 9.69 10.28 21.45
CA SER A 546 10.17 9.10 22.17
C SER A 546 11.65 8.82 22.02
N ASP A 547 12.31 9.34 20.97
CA ASP A 547 13.77 9.30 20.87
C ASP A 547 14.41 10.20 21.95
N TRP A 548 13.80 11.36 22.24
CA TRP A 548 14.20 12.21 23.37
C TRP A 548 13.96 11.51 24.71
N ASP A 549 12.83 10.82 24.88
CA ASP A 549 12.56 10.03 26.08
C ASP A 549 13.64 8.97 26.28
N GLY A 550 14.04 8.27 25.22
CA GLY A 550 15.15 7.32 25.24
C GLY A 550 16.46 7.94 25.72
N ARG A 551 16.81 9.15 25.25
CA ARG A 551 18.02 9.86 25.73
C ARG A 551 17.98 10.18 27.21
N VAL A 552 16.81 10.56 27.71
CA VAL A 552 16.61 10.82 29.14
C VAL A 552 16.68 9.52 29.93
N VAL A 553 16.06 8.43 29.48
CA VAL A 553 16.14 7.10 30.12
C VAL A 553 17.60 6.65 30.22
N ASP A 554 18.35 6.67 29.11
CA ASP A 554 19.76 6.26 29.09
C ASP A 554 20.60 7.09 30.06
N HIS A 555 20.31 8.39 30.16
CA HIS A 555 20.96 9.28 31.12
C HIS A 555 20.62 8.92 32.57
N LEU A 556 19.33 8.77 32.89
CA LEU A 556 18.86 8.44 34.24
C LEU A 556 19.40 7.09 34.73
N VAL A 557 19.34 6.05 33.88
CA VAL A 557 19.84 4.70 34.21
C VAL A 557 21.35 4.74 34.46
N ARG A 558 22.10 5.47 33.62
CA ARG A 558 23.55 5.63 33.78
C ARG A 558 23.90 6.36 35.08
N GLU A 559 23.28 7.52 35.33
CA GLU A 559 23.52 8.30 36.56
C GLU A 559 23.17 7.50 37.82
N PHE A 560 22.05 6.79 37.80
CA PHE A 560 21.66 5.92 38.91
C PHE A 560 22.69 4.82 39.16
N ALA A 561 23.15 4.14 38.10
CA ALA A 561 24.16 3.09 38.23
C ALA A 561 25.49 3.63 38.76
N LEU A 562 25.90 4.84 38.35
CA LEU A 562 27.11 5.50 38.86
C LEU A 562 27.00 5.87 40.34
N ARG A 563 25.85 6.38 40.79
CA ARG A 563 25.64 6.85 42.17
C ARG A 563 25.38 5.72 43.16
N GLN A 564 24.56 4.74 42.77
CA GLN A 564 24.10 3.67 43.66
C GLN A 564 24.88 2.36 43.51
N GLY A 565 25.71 2.23 42.45
CA GLY A 565 26.44 1.00 42.16
C GLY A 565 25.55 -0.17 41.73
N VAL A 566 24.26 0.07 41.44
CA VAL A 566 23.27 -0.95 41.05
C VAL A 566 22.81 -0.69 39.62
N ARG A 567 22.83 -1.72 38.78
CA ARG A 567 22.27 -1.64 37.42
C ARG A 567 20.78 -1.97 37.46
N LEU A 568 19.97 -1.12 36.83
CA LEU A 568 18.55 -1.38 36.61
C LEU A 568 18.37 -2.36 35.45
N THR A 569 17.90 -3.56 35.76
CA THR A 569 17.59 -4.61 34.75
C THR A 569 16.13 -5.05 34.81
N ASP A 570 15.42 -4.73 35.89
CA ASP A 570 14.02 -5.08 36.07
C ASP A 570 13.14 -4.30 35.09
N ARG A 571 12.24 -5.00 34.39
CA ARG A 571 11.37 -4.41 33.38
C ARG A 571 10.38 -3.43 33.99
N ALA A 572 9.86 -3.70 35.18
CA ALA A 572 8.92 -2.79 35.84
C ALA A 572 9.63 -1.50 36.28
N ALA A 573 10.85 -1.60 36.81
CA ALA A 573 11.68 -0.44 37.12
C ALA A 573 12.02 0.39 35.88
N LEU A 574 12.45 -0.25 34.78
CA LEU A 574 12.75 0.45 33.52
C LEU A 574 11.53 1.15 32.94
N GLN A 575 10.33 0.55 33.05
CA GLN A 575 9.09 1.20 32.64
C GLN A 575 8.79 2.45 33.47
N ARG A 576 8.95 2.39 34.80
CA ARG A 576 8.80 3.57 35.68
C ARG A 576 9.79 4.69 35.32
N VAL A 577 11.03 4.33 34.97
CA VAL A 577 12.04 5.30 34.49
C VAL A 577 11.62 5.92 33.16
N ALA A 578 11.10 5.13 32.22
CA ALA A 578 10.60 5.63 30.94
C ALA A 578 9.45 6.64 31.10
N GLU A 579 8.51 6.35 31.98
CA GLU A 579 7.39 7.27 32.28
C GLU A 579 7.87 8.56 32.95
N ALA A 580 8.79 8.45 33.90
CA ALA A 580 9.39 9.61 34.55
C ALA A 580 10.24 10.44 33.58
N ALA A 581 10.91 9.79 32.62
CA ALA A 581 11.68 10.45 31.57
C ALA A 581 10.77 11.27 30.64
N GLU A 582 9.64 10.71 30.18
CA GLU A 582 8.64 11.44 29.40
C GLU A 582 8.12 12.66 30.17
N ALA A 583 7.75 12.46 31.45
CA ALA A 583 7.26 13.53 32.31
C ALA A 583 8.31 14.64 32.50
N ALA A 584 9.56 14.27 32.77
CA ALA A 584 10.67 15.21 32.92
C ALA A 584 10.93 16.02 31.64
N LYS A 585 10.94 15.36 30.47
CA LYS A 585 11.06 16.04 29.16
C LYS A 585 9.94 17.06 28.96
N ILE A 586 8.70 16.69 29.25
CA ILE A 586 7.53 17.58 29.13
C ILE A 586 7.67 18.77 30.08
N GLU A 587 8.04 18.54 31.34
CA GLU A 587 8.23 19.60 32.33
C GLU A 587 9.35 20.57 31.93
N LEU A 588 10.47 20.06 31.42
CA LEU A 588 11.59 20.86 30.91
C LEU A 588 11.24 21.73 29.70
N SER A 589 10.11 21.48 29.05
CA SER A 589 9.59 22.40 28.02
C SER A 589 9.09 23.72 28.61
N ARG A 590 8.83 23.77 29.94
CA ARG A 590 8.39 24.97 30.68
C ARG A 590 9.43 25.41 31.71
N ALA A 591 9.97 24.48 32.50
CA ALA A 591 10.97 24.73 33.52
C ALA A 591 12.41 24.61 32.99
N THR A 592 13.37 25.24 33.66
CA THR A 592 14.81 25.13 33.31
C THR A 592 15.46 23.88 33.93
N SER A 593 14.84 23.31 34.97
CA SER A 593 15.26 22.08 35.64
C SER A 593 14.06 21.35 36.22
N THR A 594 14.18 20.02 36.37
CA THR A 594 13.23 19.15 37.07
C THR A 594 14.00 18.10 37.89
N VAL A 595 13.33 17.48 38.85
CA VAL A 595 13.87 16.38 39.65
C VAL A 595 13.09 15.11 39.33
N VAL A 596 13.81 14.08 38.88
CA VAL A 596 13.26 12.73 38.74
C VAL A 596 13.44 11.99 40.06
N ASP A 597 12.35 11.85 40.80
CA ASP A 597 12.28 11.11 42.06
C ASP A 597 11.46 9.82 41.88
N LEU A 598 12.14 8.67 41.96
CA LEU A 598 11.51 7.35 41.92
C LEU A 598 11.90 6.55 43.16
N PRO A 599 11.00 6.47 44.17
CA PRO A 599 11.30 5.73 45.38
C PRO A 599 11.28 4.22 45.15
N HIS A 600 12.14 3.50 45.88
CA HIS A 600 12.22 2.04 45.86
C HIS A 600 12.30 1.48 44.43
N ILE A 601 13.16 2.07 43.60
CA ILE A 601 13.29 1.69 42.19
C ILE A 601 14.10 0.40 42.02
N ALA A 602 14.97 0.09 42.98
CA ALA A 602 15.73 -1.16 43.05
C ALA A 602 16.08 -1.53 44.49
N THR A 603 16.74 -2.68 44.66
CA THR A 603 17.29 -3.13 45.94
C THR A 603 18.80 -3.35 45.80
N SER A 604 19.57 -2.77 46.71
CA SER A 604 21.00 -3.02 46.86
C SER A 604 21.26 -3.98 48.04
N PRO A 605 22.50 -4.46 48.25
CA PRO A 605 22.84 -5.25 49.43
C PRO A 605 22.58 -4.53 50.77
N SER A 606 22.51 -3.20 50.78
CA SER A 606 22.22 -2.38 51.97
C SER A 606 20.73 -2.02 52.13
N GLY A 607 19.85 -2.45 51.21
CA GLY A 607 18.40 -2.25 51.28
C GLY A 607 17.81 -1.60 50.02
N PRO A 608 16.54 -1.15 50.08
CA PRO A 608 15.90 -0.46 48.97
C PRO A 608 16.63 0.84 48.61
N VAL A 609 16.75 1.12 47.31
CA VAL A 609 17.40 2.33 46.78
C VAL A 609 16.43 3.15 45.93
N HIS A 610 16.65 4.47 45.92
CA HIS A 610 15.80 5.48 45.29
C HIS A 610 16.58 6.17 44.15
N MET A 611 15.88 6.57 43.09
CA MET A 611 16.45 7.45 42.07
C MET A 611 16.09 8.88 42.43
N ASP A 612 17.10 9.72 42.61
CA ASP A 612 16.98 11.17 42.78
C ASP A 612 18.01 11.81 41.85
N VAL A 613 17.53 12.28 40.69
CA VAL A 613 18.37 12.88 39.65
C VAL A 613 17.76 14.19 39.21
N THR A 614 18.50 15.28 39.41
CA THR A 614 18.17 16.59 38.83
C THR A 614 18.60 16.62 37.36
N LEU A 615 17.66 16.93 36.47
CA LEU A 615 17.90 17.12 35.04
C LEU A 615 17.61 18.57 34.66
N THR A 616 18.52 19.20 33.90
CA THR A 616 18.35 20.56 33.37
C THR A 616 18.00 20.55 31.89
N ARG A 617 17.35 21.61 31.40
CA ARG A 617 17.03 21.78 29.98
C ARG A 617 18.29 21.76 29.12
N ALA A 618 19.36 22.41 29.56
CA ALA A 618 20.64 22.41 28.85
C ALA A 618 21.25 20.99 28.71
N GLN A 619 21.09 20.14 29.72
CA GLN A 619 21.50 18.73 29.62
C GLN A 619 20.64 17.97 28.61
N LEU A 620 19.31 18.15 28.64
CA LEU A 620 18.41 17.54 27.66
C LEU A 620 18.80 17.94 26.22
N ASP A 621 19.01 19.23 25.97
CA ASP A 621 19.40 19.75 24.65
C ASP A 621 20.75 19.15 24.20
N GLY A 622 21.70 19.00 25.12
CA GLY A 622 22.99 18.35 24.85
C GLY A 622 22.88 16.86 24.54
N LEU A 623 22.02 16.12 25.26
CA LEU A 623 21.79 14.68 25.07
C LEU A 623 21.11 14.34 23.73
N ALA A 624 20.40 15.31 23.14
CA ALA A 624 19.59 15.14 21.94
C ALA A 624 20.08 15.98 20.74
N LYS A 625 21.33 16.46 20.77
CA LYS A 625 21.88 17.31 19.71
C LYS A 625 21.83 16.66 18.32
N ASP A 626 22.16 15.37 18.23
CA ASP A 626 22.12 14.62 16.98
C ASP A 626 20.69 14.45 16.44
N LEU A 627 19.69 14.40 17.33
CA LEU A 627 18.28 14.37 16.92
C LEU A 627 17.84 15.72 16.32
N LEU A 628 18.30 16.84 16.90
CA LEU A 628 18.09 18.18 16.32
C LEU A 628 18.75 18.32 14.94
N GLU A 629 19.96 17.79 14.78
CA GLU A 629 20.66 17.78 13.48
C GLU A 629 19.90 16.97 12.43
N ARG A 630 19.33 15.80 12.81
CA ARG A 630 18.47 15.01 11.92
C ARG A 630 17.21 15.78 11.50
N CYS A 631 16.57 16.51 12.42
CA CYS A 631 15.43 17.38 12.09
C CYS A 631 15.81 18.44 11.03
N ALA A 632 16.96 19.09 11.20
CA ALA A 632 17.45 20.10 10.26
C ALA A 632 17.66 19.54 8.84
N GLN A 633 18.25 18.34 8.75
CA GLN A 633 18.49 17.66 7.48
C GLN A 633 17.19 17.33 6.73
N LEU A 634 16.10 17.03 7.45
CA LEU A 634 14.80 16.76 6.83
C LEU A 634 14.18 18.01 6.21
N VAL A 635 14.25 19.14 6.92
CA VAL A 635 13.81 20.44 6.38
C VAL A 635 14.60 20.80 5.12
N GLN A 636 15.92 20.67 5.17
CA GLN A 636 16.78 20.93 4.01
C GLN A 636 16.47 19.99 2.82
N ARG A 637 16.15 18.72 3.08
CA ARG A 637 15.73 17.77 2.05
C ARG A 637 14.40 18.17 1.40
N ALA A 638 13.43 18.63 2.19
CA ALA A 638 12.15 19.10 1.65
C ALA A 638 12.34 20.31 0.74
N LEU A 639 13.11 21.31 1.19
CA LEU A 639 13.43 22.52 0.41
C LEU A 639 14.12 22.17 -0.92
N LYS A 640 15.10 21.26 -0.91
CA LYS A 640 15.78 20.82 -2.14
C LYS A 640 14.90 20.06 -3.12
N SER A 641 13.84 19.42 -2.63
CA SER A 641 12.95 18.59 -3.45
C SER A 641 11.77 19.40 -4.03
N ALA A 642 11.50 20.59 -3.50
CA ALA A 642 10.43 21.45 -3.99
C ALA A 642 10.83 22.10 -5.31
N TRP A 643 9.94 21.99 -6.30
CA TRP A 643 10.22 22.43 -7.67
C TRP A 643 9.89 23.93 -7.91
N ARG A 644 9.12 24.57 -7.01
CA ARG A 644 8.73 26.00 -7.03
C ARG A 644 9.36 26.84 -5.91
N VAL A 645 10.26 26.26 -5.12
CA VAL A 645 10.90 26.90 -3.97
C VAL A 645 12.41 26.88 -4.25
N GLU A 646 13.02 28.05 -4.45
CA GLU A 646 14.46 28.20 -4.68
C GLU A 646 15.23 28.18 -3.35
N GLY A 647 14.61 28.61 -2.26
CA GLY A 647 15.22 28.61 -0.95
C GLY A 647 14.24 28.90 0.19
N ILE A 648 14.80 29.14 1.37
CA ILE A 648 14.01 29.44 2.56
C ILE A 648 13.18 30.71 2.44
N ASP A 649 13.64 31.67 1.63
CA ASP A 649 12.99 32.97 1.46
C ASP A 649 11.62 32.85 0.76
N ASP A 650 11.39 31.78 0.00
CA ASP A 650 10.10 31.49 -0.65
C ASP A 650 9.09 30.80 0.29
N ILE A 651 9.49 30.47 1.52
CA ILE A 651 8.60 29.95 2.56
C ILE A 651 8.24 31.10 3.49
N ASP A 652 6.98 31.52 3.50
CA ASP A 652 6.49 32.64 4.31
C ASP A 652 6.50 32.29 5.80
N HIS A 653 5.99 31.10 6.14
CA HIS A 653 5.80 30.68 7.53
C HIS A 653 6.14 29.20 7.77
N PHE A 654 6.79 28.93 8.91
CA PHE A 654 6.88 27.59 9.47
C PHE A 654 5.75 27.37 10.47
N VAL A 655 4.97 26.31 10.28
CA VAL A 655 3.88 25.93 11.15
C VAL A 655 4.29 24.71 11.95
N LEU A 656 4.43 24.85 13.27
CA LEU A 656 4.78 23.72 14.13
C LEU A 656 3.52 22.89 14.43
N VAL A 657 3.62 21.58 14.26
CA VAL A 657 2.59 20.58 14.54
C VAL A 657 3.20 19.46 15.40
N GLY A 658 2.38 18.77 16.20
CA GLY A 658 2.84 17.66 17.03
C GLY A 658 3.40 18.09 18.40
N GLY A 659 3.13 17.29 19.43
CA GLY A 659 3.38 17.64 20.83
C GLY A 659 4.86 17.87 21.17
N ALA A 660 5.78 17.21 20.46
CA ALA A 660 7.21 17.33 20.73
C ALA A 660 7.80 18.66 20.24
N THR A 661 7.13 19.39 19.35
CA THR A 661 7.56 20.76 18.96
C THR A 661 7.40 21.79 20.08
N ARG A 662 6.72 21.45 21.19
CA ARG A 662 6.65 22.29 22.39
C ARG A 662 8.01 22.47 23.07
N MET A 663 8.99 21.60 22.76
CA MET A 663 10.35 21.73 23.27
C MET A 663 11.00 23.02 22.75
N PRO A 664 11.54 23.89 23.62
CA PRO A 664 12.16 25.16 23.20
C PRO A 664 13.27 24.99 22.15
N ALA A 665 14.08 23.93 22.26
CA ALA A 665 15.15 23.65 21.30
C ALA A 665 14.64 23.43 19.86
N ILE A 666 13.45 22.83 19.68
CA ILE A 666 12.85 22.64 18.36
C ILE A 666 12.43 23.98 17.78
N ALA A 667 11.81 24.85 18.58
CA ALA A 667 11.41 26.15 18.10
C ALA A 667 12.61 27.05 17.77
N THR A 668 13.69 26.97 18.55
CA THR A 668 14.96 27.65 18.23
C THR A 668 15.53 27.13 16.91
N LEU A 669 15.61 25.81 16.74
CA LEU A 669 16.08 25.19 15.50
C LEU A 669 15.27 25.67 14.29
N VAL A 670 13.94 25.62 14.38
CA VAL A 670 13.08 26.02 13.26
C VAL A 670 13.20 27.51 12.97
N LYS A 671 13.33 28.35 13.99
CA LYS A 671 13.59 29.79 13.81
C LYS A 671 14.91 30.05 13.08
N GLU A 672 15.96 29.34 13.45
CA GLU A 672 17.26 29.42 12.77
C GLU A 672 17.14 28.98 11.31
N LEU A 673 16.47 27.86 11.06
CA LEU A 673 16.21 27.36 9.71
C LEU A 673 15.36 28.32 8.88
N ALA A 674 14.43 29.06 9.51
CA ALA A 674 13.54 30.03 8.87
C ALA A 674 14.18 31.42 8.64
N GLY A 675 15.51 31.55 8.81
CA GLY A 675 16.21 32.83 8.63
C GLY A 675 15.93 33.83 9.76
N GLY A 676 15.61 33.35 10.95
CA GLY A 676 15.30 34.18 12.13
C GLY A 676 13.82 34.54 12.30
N ARG A 677 12.95 34.13 11.37
CA ARG A 677 11.50 34.32 11.46
C ARG A 677 10.89 33.42 12.53
N GLU A 678 9.97 33.96 13.34
CA GLU A 678 9.30 33.17 14.37
C GLU A 678 8.35 32.14 13.74
N PRO A 679 8.46 30.86 14.12
CA PRO A 679 7.51 29.86 13.65
C PRO A 679 6.14 30.09 14.30
N VAL A 680 5.09 29.81 13.54
CA VAL A 680 3.70 29.86 13.98
C VAL A 680 3.46 28.73 14.99
N ARG A 681 3.00 29.12 16.18
CA ARG A 681 2.63 28.22 17.27
C ARG A 681 1.13 28.34 17.57
N GLY A 682 0.60 27.43 18.37
CA GLY A 682 -0.81 27.46 18.79
C GLY A 682 -1.76 26.64 17.92
N ILE A 683 -1.22 25.91 16.94
CA ILE A 683 -1.95 24.97 16.08
C ILE A 683 -1.81 23.53 16.64
N ILE A 684 -1.41 23.38 17.91
CA ILE A 684 -1.00 22.09 18.52
C ILE A 684 -1.73 21.87 19.86
N PRO A 685 -2.38 20.71 20.08
CA PRO A 685 -2.58 19.56 19.18
C PRO A 685 -3.75 19.76 18.19
N GLU A 686 -4.43 20.90 18.27
CA GLU A 686 -5.77 21.08 17.74
C GLU A 686 -5.81 21.31 16.22
N GLY A 687 -4.72 21.75 15.60
CA GLY A 687 -4.72 22.21 14.20
C GLY A 687 -5.09 21.13 13.18
N VAL A 688 -4.62 19.91 13.37
CA VAL A 688 -4.93 18.78 12.49
C VAL A 688 -6.43 18.44 12.58
N VAL A 689 -6.96 18.32 13.81
CA VAL A 689 -8.37 18.03 14.03
C VAL A 689 -9.29 19.21 13.62
N ILE A 690 -8.82 20.45 13.79
CA ILE A 690 -9.51 21.65 13.34
C ILE A 690 -9.59 21.66 11.81
N GLY A 691 -8.49 21.38 11.11
CA GLY A 691 -8.46 21.27 9.65
C GLY A 691 -9.44 20.22 9.13
N ALA A 692 -9.50 19.06 9.79
CA ALA A 692 -10.48 18.02 9.47
C ALA A 692 -11.93 18.50 9.68
N ALA A 693 -12.20 19.25 10.75
CA ALA A 693 -13.53 19.83 10.99
C ALA A 693 -13.89 20.96 10.00
N LEU A 694 -12.94 21.79 9.58
CA LEU A 694 -13.13 22.80 8.53
C LEU A 694 -13.46 22.14 7.19
N GLN A 695 -12.80 21.02 6.86
CA GLN A 695 -13.09 20.26 5.66
C GLN A 695 -14.53 19.68 5.69
N SER A 696 -15.02 19.31 6.88
CA SER A 696 -16.40 18.86 7.09
C SER A 696 -17.41 19.99 6.82
N ALA A 697 -17.09 21.22 7.24
CA ALA A 697 -17.89 22.41 6.96
C ALA A 697 -17.99 22.71 5.46
N ALA A 698 -16.85 22.61 4.74
CA ALA A 698 -16.79 22.79 3.30
C ALA A 698 -17.66 21.78 2.55
N LEU A 699 -17.55 20.48 2.90
CA LEU A 699 -18.38 19.41 2.31
C LEU A 699 -19.88 19.56 2.61
N SER A 700 -20.25 20.31 3.66
CA SER A 700 -21.63 20.59 4.04
C SER A 700 -22.17 21.89 3.40
N GLY A 701 -21.38 22.59 2.58
CA GLY A 701 -21.75 23.88 1.98
C GLY A 701 -21.87 25.03 2.98
N ARG A 702 -21.27 24.90 4.18
CA ARG A 702 -21.35 25.89 5.27
C ARG A 702 -20.21 26.92 5.23
N THR A 703 -19.20 26.71 4.40
CA THR A 703 -18.10 27.64 4.11
C THR A 703 -17.84 27.68 2.59
N SER A 704 -17.26 28.77 2.08
CA SER A 704 -16.76 28.83 0.70
C SER A 704 -15.67 27.79 0.53
N GLU A 705 -15.85 26.85 -0.40
CA GLU A 705 -15.01 25.65 -0.54
C GLU A 705 -13.54 25.98 -0.89
N PRO A 706 -12.57 25.65 -0.03
CA PRO A 706 -11.19 25.49 -0.45
C PRO A 706 -11.07 24.25 -1.36
N LEU A 707 -10.66 24.40 -2.62
CA LEU A 707 -10.42 23.28 -3.53
C LEU A 707 -9.14 22.55 -3.12
N LEU A 708 -9.23 21.33 -2.60
CA LEU A 708 -8.06 20.59 -2.12
C LEU A 708 -7.35 19.81 -3.24
N LEU A 709 -6.06 20.05 -3.47
CA LEU A 709 -5.21 19.29 -4.40
C LEU A 709 -4.10 18.55 -3.63
N ASP A 710 -4.49 17.41 -3.06
CA ASP A 710 -3.59 16.57 -2.27
C ASP A 710 -2.78 15.61 -3.16
N VAL A 711 -1.53 15.32 -2.78
CA VAL A 711 -0.61 14.49 -3.57
C VAL A 711 -0.26 13.21 -2.80
N THR A 712 -0.16 12.08 -3.48
CA THR A 712 0.31 10.82 -2.88
C THR A 712 1.82 10.86 -2.66
N SER A 713 2.31 10.59 -1.44
CA SER A 713 3.73 10.70 -1.06
C SER A 713 4.50 9.36 -1.02
N PRO A 714 4.31 8.48 -2.01
CA PRO A 714 5.52 8.07 -2.73
C PRO A 714 5.35 8.11 -4.25
N PRO A 715 6.47 8.28 -5.00
CA PRO A 715 6.43 8.18 -6.45
C PRO A 715 5.96 6.77 -6.87
N LEU A 716 4.95 6.71 -7.72
CA LEU A 716 4.70 5.51 -8.52
C LEU A 716 5.77 5.45 -9.61
N GLY A 717 6.77 4.60 -9.40
CA GLY A 717 7.80 4.28 -10.37
C GLY A 717 7.47 3.00 -11.12
N VAL A 718 7.83 2.96 -12.39
CA VAL A 718 7.97 1.71 -13.16
C VAL A 718 9.43 1.64 -13.55
N GLU A 719 10.08 0.55 -13.22
CA GLU A 719 11.49 0.35 -13.51
C GLU A 719 11.67 0.18 -15.03
N THR A 720 12.45 1.07 -15.67
CA THR A 720 12.69 1.03 -17.11
C THR A 720 14.03 0.36 -17.40
N ALA A 721 14.05 -0.60 -18.34
CA ALA A 721 15.27 -1.35 -18.64
C ALA A 721 16.31 -0.47 -19.36
N GLY A 722 17.49 -0.30 -18.76
CA GLY A 722 18.70 0.18 -19.46
C GLY A 722 19.51 1.28 -18.78
N THR A 723 19.04 1.91 -17.71
CA THR A 723 19.77 3.05 -17.07
C THR A 723 20.06 2.87 -15.58
N GLY A 724 19.53 1.83 -14.93
CA GLY A 724 19.70 1.63 -13.48
C GLY A 724 19.05 2.73 -12.62
N ASN A 725 18.19 3.56 -13.22
CA ASN A 725 17.46 4.62 -12.53
C ASN A 725 15.95 4.32 -12.55
N GLU A 726 15.30 4.40 -11.39
CA GLU A 726 13.84 4.48 -11.29
C GLU A 726 13.34 5.67 -12.13
N THR A 727 12.37 5.44 -13.02
CA THR A 727 11.72 6.52 -13.76
C THR A 727 10.30 6.70 -13.21
N SER A 728 10.00 7.91 -12.72
CA SER A 728 8.65 8.29 -12.30
C SER A 728 7.67 8.18 -13.47
N VAL A 729 6.52 7.51 -13.28
CA VAL A 729 5.47 7.34 -14.32
C VAL A 729 4.55 8.56 -14.43
N LEU A 730 4.61 9.47 -13.47
CA LEU A 730 4.02 10.79 -13.63
C LEU A 730 5.06 11.71 -14.27
N PRO A 731 4.72 12.46 -15.34
CA PRO A 731 5.62 13.47 -15.85
C PRO A 731 5.98 14.39 -14.69
N ASP A 732 7.28 14.54 -14.42
CA ASP A 732 7.77 15.64 -13.61
C ASP A 732 7.15 16.92 -14.19
N ARG A 733 6.43 17.71 -13.38
CA ARG A 733 5.77 18.93 -13.88
C ARG A 733 6.78 19.90 -14.51
N ARG A 734 8.08 19.75 -14.22
CA ARG A 734 9.19 20.40 -14.96
C ARG A 734 9.19 20.09 -16.46
N SER A 735 8.85 18.88 -16.87
CA SER A 735 8.81 18.46 -18.28
C SER A 735 7.64 19.07 -19.06
N ALA A 736 6.51 19.33 -18.39
CA ALA A 736 5.32 19.94 -19.03
C ALA A 736 5.48 21.45 -19.28
N ALA A 737 6.16 22.17 -18.38
CA ALA A 737 6.41 23.61 -18.53
C ALA A 737 7.45 23.92 -19.63
N HIS A 738 8.45 23.05 -19.82
CA HIS A 738 9.42 23.18 -20.93
C HIS A 738 8.81 22.80 -22.30
N ALA A 739 7.85 21.89 -22.35
CA ALA A 739 7.17 21.53 -23.60
C ALA A 739 6.30 22.67 -24.16
N GLN A 740 5.65 23.47 -23.31
CA GLN A 740 4.86 24.63 -23.75
C GLN A 740 5.71 25.81 -24.24
N ALA A 741 6.99 25.88 -23.88
CA ALA A 741 7.88 26.95 -24.33
C ALA A 741 8.54 26.68 -25.71
N GLN A 742 8.45 25.44 -26.25
CA GLN A 742 9.14 25.04 -27.49
C GLN A 742 8.23 24.90 -28.72
N GLU A 743 6.92 25.09 -28.62
CA GLU A 743 5.99 24.96 -29.78
C GLU A 743 5.86 26.21 -30.67
N SER A 744 6.60 27.29 -30.42
CA SER A 744 6.59 28.50 -31.25
C SER A 744 7.89 28.69 -32.05
N GLY A 745 8.16 27.81 -33.01
CA GLY A 745 9.23 28.02 -34.00
C GLY A 745 9.14 27.07 -35.21
N PRO A 746 9.32 27.55 -36.45
CA PRO A 746 9.16 26.71 -37.63
C PRO A 746 10.30 25.69 -37.76
N ARG A 747 9.93 24.41 -37.92
CA ARG A 747 10.84 23.27 -38.15
C ARG A 747 11.73 23.50 -39.37
N LYS A 748 13.06 23.48 -39.20
CA LYS A 748 14.03 23.28 -40.29
C LYS A 748 14.41 21.80 -40.37
N ALA A 749 14.53 21.30 -41.61
CA ALA A 749 14.84 19.91 -41.96
C ALA A 749 16.25 19.47 -41.51
N PRO A 750 16.48 18.16 -41.26
CA PRO A 750 17.73 17.67 -40.70
C PRO A 750 18.83 17.56 -41.77
N ALA A 751 20.01 18.09 -41.46
CA ALA A 751 21.23 17.90 -42.24
C ALA A 751 21.92 16.58 -41.85
N GLN A 752 22.37 15.84 -42.87
CA GLN A 752 23.20 14.64 -42.73
C GLN A 752 24.57 15.01 -42.14
N VAL A 753 25.06 14.20 -41.20
CA VAL A 753 26.43 14.29 -40.68
C VAL A 753 27.12 12.93 -40.87
N SER A 754 28.21 12.97 -41.64
CA SER A 754 29.18 11.88 -41.84
C SER A 754 30.22 11.84 -40.70
N PRO A 755 30.89 10.69 -40.45
CA PRO A 755 31.78 10.53 -39.30
C PRO A 755 33.22 10.96 -39.65
N GLU A 756 33.87 11.70 -38.75
CA GLU A 756 35.32 11.86 -38.77
C GLU A 756 35.97 11.61 -37.40
N GLN A 757 37.14 11.01 -37.49
CA GLN A 757 37.96 10.36 -36.47
C GLN A 757 38.78 11.33 -35.58
N PRO A 758 39.40 10.83 -34.48
CA PRO A 758 39.92 11.65 -33.39
C PRO A 758 41.35 12.15 -33.66
N LYS A 759 41.69 13.31 -33.07
CA LYS A 759 43.08 13.75 -32.88
C LYS A 759 43.36 14.17 -31.45
N ALA A 760 44.56 13.77 -31.02
CA ALA A 760 45.15 13.87 -29.70
C ALA A 760 45.88 15.21 -29.45
N GLY A 761 46.27 15.41 -28.19
CA GLY A 761 47.23 16.41 -27.69
C GLY A 761 46.54 17.45 -26.80
N SER A 762 46.93 17.70 -25.56
CA SER A 762 48.16 17.44 -24.79
C SER A 762 47.84 17.43 -23.29
#